data_AF-A0A9D1Z9T8-F1
#
_entry.id   AF-A0A9D1Z9T8-F1
#
_cell.length_a   1.000
_cell.length_b   1.000
_cell.length_c   1.000
_cell.angle_alpha   90.00
_cell.angle_beta   90.00
_cell.angle_gamma   90.00
#
_symmetry.space_group_name_H-M   'P 1'
#
loop_
_entity.id
_entity.type
_entity.pdbx_description
1 polymer ?
#
loop_
_entity_poly.entity_id
_entity_poly.type
_entity_poly.pdbx_seq_one_letter_code
_entity_poly.pdbx_strand_id
1 'polypeptide(L)'
;MSSKAKVRSFAALLVLAAAFLLAALLGWGIPMEKVRAETTHTVNSAGSLAWAMATAQEGDTVQLTATIEFDLTDADLVSSIWPESSEPNKDLVLDATNETLPAHSQTLDLNGNTLEVITGSQKSCFTLVGGVTLTITDSKGGGKIVGASNGNFFNGTAESGLVLEGVAIEFGDYADDIVADKPAISTAGSLSLNKVTYNAGTSGVGGPALVDTESLADGTYVYTEGSNYFVGGEEILSQAGAVAAVEGTATAYTTLQAAVDAIPENSEEPVTVTLLADITEGASPAAIVKPNRSLNWILDLNGHDITVAGANGAIYYGNNASGTITIRGEGTLANTQSGPNCAIIDVSWATGVTINLEGGTYRKTSSGNNEFIVNVTNANNLTALNISGGTFEEGKVRGLYGSELNISEGLFRDEVVVYGAGSIEGGTFENEITFGSSATLNISGGFFKVEPDEKYLADNFEFVDNDGDGIYEVMEGVVAKIGNVGYTGLGEAFAEAEDEDTIRLVSDEAVIDGETGRILIEKQVIFDLNGHTLTIGAGLGNTVALNVRANGDLTLKDSSENQTGTIDATEADKDVNEGTVPVGTMQAGAKLTVLSGTIIVDTDSESCVFGMAGTTISIEGGTFINLADTPYVHGGGTPLTVNIDKNASDASAILQVTGGTFIGRNPALGDDSVKTGNFIPDTVKLTLTYNEQGEAVYTVLDADAEV
;
A
#
# COMPACT_ATOMS: atom_id res chain seq x y z
N MET A 1 -5.29 -37.94 -14.91
CA MET A 1 -4.93 -37.24 -13.65
C MET A 1 -5.55 -35.85 -13.72
N SER A 2 -6.35 -35.52 -12.71
CA SER A 2 -7.47 -34.55 -12.76
C SER A 2 -7.03 -33.09 -12.61
N SER A 3 -7.72 -32.18 -13.32
CA SER A 3 -7.59 -30.72 -13.29
C SER A 3 -7.74 -30.07 -11.90
N LYS A 4 -8.12 -30.83 -10.87
CA LYS A 4 -8.18 -30.38 -9.47
C LYS A 4 -6.81 -30.17 -8.80
N ALA A 5 -5.71 -30.63 -9.40
CA ALA A 5 -4.37 -30.45 -8.83
C ALA A 5 -3.69 -29.12 -9.20
N LYS A 6 -4.11 -28.45 -10.28
CA LYS A 6 -3.51 -27.16 -10.71
C LYS A 6 -4.10 -25.94 -9.98
N VAL A 7 -5.36 -26.04 -9.51
CA VAL A 7 -6.05 -24.93 -8.82
C VAL A 7 -5.54 -24.73 -7.38
N ARG A 8 -5.00 -25.79 -6.75
CA ARG A 8 -4.44 -25.69 -5.39
C ARG A 8 -3.01 -25.13 -5.32
N SER A 9 -2.29 -25.09 -6.44
CA SER A 9 -0.97 -24.45 -6.51
C SER A 9 -1.04 -22.94 -6.76
N PHE A 10 -2.19 -22.42 -7.20
CA PHE A 10 -2.37 -20.98 -7.50
C PHE A 10 -2.73 -20.18 -6.25
N ALA A 11 -3.48 -20.77 -5.31
CA ALA A 11 -3.79 -20.16 -4.01
C ALA A 11 -2.56 -20.02 -3.09
N ALA A 12 -1.59 -20.93 -3.22
CA ALA A 12 -0.32 -20.86 -2.47
C ALA A 12 0.69 -19.87 -3.06
N LEU A 13 0.49 -19.44 -4.33
CA LEU A 13 1.32 -18.42 -4.97
C LEU A 13 0.82 -16.99 -4.64
N LEU A 14 -0.49 -16.82 -4.45
CA LEU A 14 -1.12 -15.54 -4.11
C LEU A 14 -0.80 -15.07 -2.67
N VAL A 15 -0.66 -16.00 -1.71
CA VAL A 15 -0.20 -15.68 -0.34
C VAL A 15 1.31 -15.34 -0.32
N LEU A 16 2.07 -15.82 -1.30
CA LEU A 16 3.49 -15.48 -1.44
C LEU A 16 3.70 -14.12 -2.13
N ALA A 17 2.78 -13.70 -3.00
CA ALA A 17 2.82 -12.39 -3.68
C ALA A 17 2.47 -11.23 -2.72
N ALA A 18 1.50 -11.42 -1.82
CA ALA A 18 1.20 -10.43 -0.77
C ALA A 18 2.37 -10.23 0.22
N ALA A 19 3.22 -11.25 0.40
CA ALA A 19 4.43 -11.16 1.24
C ALA A 19 5.62 -10.48 0.53
N PHE A 20 5.59 -10.36 -0.81
CA PHE A 20 6.55 -9.55 -1.56
C PHE A 20 6.13 -8.07 -1.63
N LEU A 21 4.83 -7.78 -1.55
CA LEU A 21 4.28 -6.41 -1.49
C LEU A 21 4.83 -5.58 -0.30
N LEU A 22 5.17 -6.23 0.82
CA LEU A 22 5.78 -5.54 1.97
C LEU A 22 7.28 -5.25 1.77
N ALA A 23 7.93 -5.91 0.80
CA ALA A 23 9.34 -5.69 0.49
C ALA A 23 9.56 -4.51 -0.49
N ALA A 24 8.54 -4.07 -1.24
CA ALA A 24 8.65 -2.93 -2.17
C ALA A 24 8.60 -1.56 -1.46
N LEU A 25 8.00 -1.48 -0.26
CA LEU A 25 8.03 -0.29 0.61
C LEU A 25 9.43 0.03 1.18
N LEU A 26 10.44 -0.82 0.94
CA LEU A 26 11.82 -0.67 1.40
C LEU A 26 12.69 0.29 0.56
N GLY A 27 12.15 0.92 -0.49
CA GLY A 27 12.94 1.72 -1.44
C GLY A 27 13.33 3.13 -0.98
N TRP A 28 12.69 3.72 0.03
CA TRP A 28 12.97 5.09 0.47
C TRP A 28 13.69 5.11 1.81
N GLY A 29 14.75 5.95 1.92
CA GLY A 29 15.74 6.01 3.00
C GLY A 29 15.26 6.36 4.41
N ILE A 30 14.20 5.71 4.89
CA ILE A 30 13.95 5.45 6.30
C ILE A 30 14.88 4.28 6.69
N PRO A 31 15.53 4.27 7.87
CA PRO A 31 16.34 3.13 8.30
C PRO A 31 15.49 1.84 8.27
N MET A 32 15.71 1.00 7.25
CA MET A 32 15.03 -0.27 7.05
C MET A 32 15.34 -1.23 8.20
N GLU A 33 14.34 -1.51 9.03
CA GLU A 33 14.28 -2.79 9.71
C GLU A 33 13.93 -3.85 8.64
N LYS A 34 14.77 -4.86 8.52
CA LYS A 34 14.80 -5.82 7.40
C LYS A 34 13.45 -6.55 7.28
N VAL A 35 12.64 -6.24 6.25
CA VAL A 35 11.39 -6.98 5.99
C VAL A 35 11.73 -8.44 5.70
N ARG A 36 11.33 -9.29 6.64
CA ARG A 36 11.50 -10.73 6.65
C ARG A 36 10.11 -11.33 6.55
N ALA A 37 9.95 -12.37 5.74
CA ALA A 37 8.69 -13.14 5.73
C ALA A 37 8.40 -13.69 7.13
N GLU A 38 7.22 -13.36 7.67
CA GLU A 38 6.70 -13.91 8.91
C GLU A 38 6.77 -15.44 8.87
N THR A 39 7.21 -16.02 9.97
CA THR A 39 7.45 -17.47 10.07
C THR A 39 6.59 -18.05 11.19
N THR A 40 6.02 -19.24 10.93
CA THR A 40 5.38 -20.03 11.97
C THR A 40 6.37 -21.00 12.63
N HIS A 41 6.63 -20.82 13.92
CA HIS A 41 7.44 -21.70 14.76
C HIS A 41 6.54 -22.67 15.53
N THR A 42 6.54 -23.95 15.14
CA THR A 42 5.74 -24.97 15.86
C THR A 42 6.44 -25.48 17.10
N VAL A 43 5.76 -25.50 18.25
CA VAL A 43 6.33 -25.90 19.55
C VAL A 43 5.48 -26.97 20.25
N ASN A 44 6.12 -27.78 21.10
CA ASN A 44 5.47 -28.91 21.80
C ASN A 44 5.96 -29.13 23.24
N SER A 45 6.78 -28.23 23.77
CA SER A 45 7.33 -28.28 25.13
C SER A 45 7.61 -26.87 25.64
N ALA A 46 7.65 -26.69 26.97
CA ALA A 46 7.93 -25.40 27.60
C ALA A 46 9.26 -24.78 27.13
N GLY A 47 10.32 -25.60 27.02
CA GLY A 47 11.62 -25.13 26.51
C GLY A 47 11.56 -24.66 25.05
N SER A 48 10.89 -25.40 24.17
CA SER A 48 10.71 -24.96 22.78
C SER A 48 9.85 -23.70 22.66
N LEU A 49 8.84 -23.55 23.52
CA LEU A 49 7.96 -22.38 23.57
C LEU A 49 8.74 -21.14 24.02
N ALA A 50 9.47 -21.22 25.13
CA ALA A 50 10.29 -20.11 25.63
C ALA A 50 11.32 -19.65 24.61
N TRP A 51 12.02 -20.60 23.98
CA TRP A 51 13.01 -20.28 22.97
C TRP A 51 12.37 -19.60 21.75
N ALA A 52 11.27 -20.15 21.23
CA ALA A 52 10.58 -19.58 20.07
C ALA A 52 10.06 -18.18 20.38
N MET A 53 9.40 -17.97 21.52
CA MET A 53 8.89 -16.65 21.91
C MET A 53 9.99 -15.61 22.14
N ALA A 54 11.16 -16.02 22.66
CA ALA A 54 12.27 -15.11 22.90
C ALA A 54 13.06 -14.75 21.62
N THR A 55 12.95 -15.56 20.56
CA THR A 55 13.73 -15.39 19.32
C THR A 55 12.88 -15.06 18.09
N ALA A 56 11.55 -15.05 18.25
CA ALA A 56 10.62 -14.57 17.26
C ALA A 56 10.96 -13.14 16.83
N GLN A 57 10.79 -12.88 15.54
CA GLN A 57 10.93 -11.55 14.97
C GLN A 57 9.54 -10.92 14.80
N GLU A 58 9.49 -9.64 14.43
CA GLU A 58 8.25 -8.92 14.21
C GLU A 58 7.31 -9.69 13.28
N GLY A 59 6.07 -9.91 13.72
CA GLY A 59 5.01 -10.61 12.97
C GLY A 59 5.06 -12.14 13.02
N ASP A 60 6.08 -12.76 13.64
CA ASP A 60 6.16 -14.23 13.73
C ASP A 60 4.99 -14.85 14.51
N THR A 61 4.65 -16.09 14.16
CA THR A 61 3.68 -16.91 14.90
C THR A 61 4.37 -18.06 15.62
N VAL A 62 4.24 -18.16 16.94
CA VAL A 62 4.60 -19.33 17.73
C VAL A 62 3.35 -20.19 17.92
N GLN A 63 3.31 -21.36 17.29
CA GLN A 63 2.11 -22.22 17.25
C GLN A 63 2.27 -23.48 18.10
N LEU A 64 1.33 -23.76 18.99
CA LEU A 64 1.32 -24.99 19.77
C LEU A 64 0.92 -26.20 18.92
N THR A 65 1.54 -27.34 19.22
CA THR A 65 1.19 -28.65 18.62
C THR A 65 0.81 -29.70 19.66
N ALA A 66 0.86 -29.34 20.94
CA ALA A 66 0.45 -30.15 22.08
C ALA A 66 0.07 -29.22 23.24
N THR A 67 -0.65 -29.75 24.23
CA THR A 67 -0.79 -29.09 25.53
C THR A 67 0.58 -28.96 26.19
N ILE A 68 0.92 -27.75 26.64
CA ILE A 68 2.19 -27.44 27.29
C ILE A 68 1.90 -26.96 28.71
N GLU A 69 2.53 -27.61 29.68
CA GLU A 69 2.64 -27.12 31.04
C GLU A 69 3.99 -26.41 31.19
N PHE A 70 3.94 -25.14 31.60
CA PHE A 70 5.07 -24.28 31.83
C PHE A 70 5.14 -23.93 33.32
N ASP A 71 5.63 -24.89 34.09
CA ASP A 71 5.77 -24.75 35.55
C ASP A 71 7.08 -24.03 35.91
N LEU A 72 7.00 -22.73 36.15
CA LEU A 72 8.16 -21.92 36.55
C LEU A 72 8.57 -22.16 38.00
N THR A 73 7.87 -23.00 38.76
CA THR A 73 8.28 -23.44 40.10
C THR A 73 9.26 -24.62 40.05
N ASP A 74 9.29 -25.36 38.94
CA ASP A 74 10.23 -26.44 38.70
C ASP A 74 11.63 -25.89 38.40
N ALA A 75 12.53 -26.02 39.38
CA ALA A 75 13.91 -25.57 39.26
C ALA A 75 14.69 -26.29 38.15
N ASP A 76 14.36 -27.55 37.83
CA ASP A 76 15.03 -28.29 36.76
C ASP A 76 14.58 -27.75 35.38
N LEU A 77 13.29 -27.46 35.21
CA LEU A 77 12.78 -26.81 34.01
C LEU A 77 13.41 -25.43 33.82
N VAL A 78 13.37 -24.58 34.85
CA VAL A 78 13.94 -23.22 34.79
C VAL A 78 15.43 -23.26 34.47
N SER A 79 16.19 -24.18 35.08
CA SER A 79 17.62 -24.34 34.80
C SER A 79 17.89 -24.84 33.37
N SER A 80 16.97 -25.60 32.78
CA SER A 80 17.10 -26.06 31.39
C SER A 80 16.85 -24.95 30.37
N ILE A 81 15.96 -24.00 30.67
CA ILE A 81 15.59 -22.89 29.79
C ILE A 81 16.54 -21.70 29.97
N TRP A 82 16.92 -21.39 31.22
CA TRP A 82 17.84 -20.31 31.57
C TRP A 82 19.02 -20.83 32.41
N PRO A 83 20.04 -21.43 31.78
CA PRO A 83 21.19 -22.00 32.49
C PRO A 83 21.97 -20.98 33.33
N GLU A 84 21.94 -19.71 32.92
CA GLU A 84 22.62 -18.61 33.60
C GLU A 84 21.80 -17.98 34.74
N SER A 85 20.53 -18.37 34.89
CA SER A 85 19.62 -17.84 35.91
C SER A 85 18.61 -18.92 36.34
N SER A 86 19.03 -19.77 37.27
CA SER A 86 18.30 -20.98 37.70
C SER A 86 17.28 -20.76 38.83
N GLU A 87 16.98 -19.51 39.20
CA GLU A 87 16.05 -19.23 40.30
C GLU A 87 14.59 -19.50 39.90
N PRO A 88 13.84 -20.39 40.58
CA PRO A 88 12.44 -20.66 40.27
C PRO A 88 11.51 -19.50 40.68
N ASN A 89 10.26 -19.57 40.24
CA ASN A 89 9.17 -18.61 40.44
C ASN A 89 9.33 -17.27 39.70
N LYS A 90 9.60 -17.34 38.39
CA LYS A 90 9.77 -16.19 37.49
C LYS A 90 8.49 -15.82 36.74
N ASP A 91 8.55 -14.70 36.00
CA ASP A 91 7.60 -14.31 34.95
C ASP A 91 8.06 -14.87 33.59
N LEU A 92 7.15 -15.13 32.64
CA LEU A 92 7.52 -15.22 31.22
C LEU A 92 7.55 -13.80 30.64
N VAL A 93 8.75 -13.28 30.38
CA VAL A 93 8.96 -11.87 30.01
C VAL A 93 9.25 -11.76 28.51
N LEU A 94 8.52 -10.86 27.83
CA LEU A 94 8.91 -10.31 26.54
C LEU A 94 9.31 -8.85 26.75
N ASP A 95 10.60 -8.58 26.58
CA ASP A 95 11.19 -7.27 26.87
C ASP A 95 11.83 -6.69 25.60
N ALA A 96 11.15 -5.74 24.98
CA ALA A 96 11.66 -5.01 23.81
C ALA A 96 12.84 -4.09 24.17
N THR A 97 13.05 -3.80 25.46
CA THR A 97 14.13 -2.91 25.93
C THR A 97 15.44 -3.66 26.19
N ASN A 98 15.46 -4.99 26.04
CA ASN A 98 16.65 -5.79 26.24
C ASN A 98 17.72 -5.50 25.17
N GLU A 99 18.89 -4.99 25.59
CA GLU A 99 19.99 -4.60 24.68
C GLU A 99 20.63 -5.78 23.91
N THR A 100 20.47 -7.01 24.40
CA THR A 100 21.15 -8.20 23.85
C THR A 100 20.26 -9.08 23.00
N LEU A 101 18.97 -9.18 23.35
CA LEU A 101 17.97 -9.95 22.64
C LEU A 101 16.60 -9.29 22.88
N PRO A 102 16.29 -8.19 22.16
CA PRO A 102 15.00 -7.53 22.29
C PRO A 102 13.88 -8.45 21.80
N ALA A 103 12.77 -8.47 22.53
CA ALA A 103 11.56 -9.14 22.07
C ALA A 103 10.84 -8.27 21.02
N HIS A 104 10.22 -8.92 20.03
CA HIS A 104 9.45 -8.30 18.96
C HIS A 104 7.95 -8.67 19.07
N SER A 105 7.07 -7.90 18.41
CA SER A 105 5.64 -8.23 18.42
C SER A 105 5.39 -9.54 17.69
N GLN A 106 4.56 -10.39 18.26
CA GLN A 106 4.39 -11.77 17.80
C GLN A 106 3.03 -12.35 18.17
N THR A 107 2.65 -13.42 17.47
CA THR A 107 1.44 -14.18 17.73
C THR A 107 1.75 -15.51 18.43
N LEU A 108 1.09 -15.81 19.54
CA LEU A 108 1.02 -17.13 20.15
C LEU A 108 -0.30 -17.81 19.75
N ASP A 109 -0.23 -18.79 18.85
CA ASP A 109 -1.40 -19.56 18.42
C ASP A 109 -1.54 -20.86 19.21
N LEU A 110 -2.60 -20.96 20.02
CA LEU A 110 -2.90 -22.14 20.84
C LEU A 110 -3.30 -23.36 19.99
N ASN A 111 -3.82 -23.16 18.78
CA ASN A 111 -4.10 -24.21 17.79
C ASN A 111 -4.88 -25.41 18.37
N GLY A 112 -5.86 -25.13 19.23
CA GLY A 112 -6.73 -26.08 19.92
C GLY A 112 -6.13 -26.73 21.18
N ASN A 113 -4.95 -26.29 21.63
CA ASN A 113 -4.24 -26.86 22.78
C ASN A 113 -4.34 -25.99 24.03
N THR A 114 -3.98 -26.56 25.18
CA THR A 114 -3.87 -25.82 26.43
C THR A 114 -2.44 -25.37 26.69
N LEU A 115 -2.23 -24.10 27.02
CA LEU A 115 -1.00 -23.62 27.64
C LEU A 115 -1.27 -23.32 29.11
N GLU A 116 -0.62 -24.04 30.01
CA GLU A 116 -0.67 -23.77 31.44
C GLU A 116 0.63 -23.08 31.88
N VAL A 117 0.54 -21.94 32.56
CA VAL A 117 1.68 -21.17 33.07
C VAL A 117 1.53 -21.02 34.58
N ILE A 118 2.46 -21.62 35.32
CA ILE A 118 2.42 -21.65 36.78
C ILE A 118 3.57 -20.82 37.33
N THR A 119 3.25 -19.80 38.11
CA THR A 119 4.22 -18.93 38.80
C THR A 119 3.97 -19.00 40.30
N GLY A 120 4.88 -19.65 41.03
CA GLY A 120 4.75 -19.87 42.47
C GLY A 120 5.03 -18.65 43.36
N SER A 121 4.95 -17.43 42.83
CA SER A 121 5.32 -16.17 43.50
C SER A 121 4.43 -15.02 43.05
N GLN A 122 4.65 -13.81 43.59
CA GLN A 122 3.94 -12.57 43.22
C GLN A 122 4.22 -12.08 41.78
N LYS A 123 4.82 -12.93 40.96
CA LYS A 123 5.19 -12.71 39.57
C LYS A 123 4.03 -13.09 38.66
N SER A 124 3.83 -12.36 37.58
CA SER A 124 2.75 -12.58 36.63
C SER A 124 3.08 -13.74 35.68
N CYS A 125 2.06 -14.42 35.14
CA CYS A 125 2.31 -15.48 34.14
C CYS A 125 3.02 -14.91 32.91
N PHE A 126 2.58 -13.75 32.42
CA PHE A 126 3.22 -12.99 31.35
C PHE A 126 3.53 -11.56 31.78
N THR A 127 4.69 -11.05 31.35
CA THR A 127 5.07 -9.64 31.51
C THR A 127 5.58 -9.08 30.18
N LEU A 128 4.99 -7.99 29.69
CA LEU A 128 5.44 -7.27 28.49
C LEU A 128 6.04 -5.91 28.85
N VAL A 129 7.22 -5.62 28.29
CA VAL A 129 7.98 -4.40 28.58
C VAL A 129 8.42 -3.74 27.27
N GLY A 130 8.15 -2.43 27.15
CA GLY A 130 8.48 -1.62 25.97
C GLY A 130 7.50 -1.84 24.81
N GLY A 131 7.87 -1.37 23.62
CA GLY A 131 7.07 -1.43 22.39
C GLY A 131 6.92 -2.84 21.79
N VAL A 132 6.32 -3.78 22.53
CA VAL A 132 6.03 -5.15 22.09
C VAL A 132 4.54 -5.45 22.21
N THR A 133 3.95 -6.05 21.18
CA THR A 133 2.57 -6.57 21.23
C THR A 133 2.56 -8.10 21.20
N LEU A 134 1.91 -8.73 22.17
CA LEU A 134 1.63 -10.16 22.15
C LEU A 134 0.18 -10.39 21.73
N THR A 135 -0.02 -11.05 20.60
CA THR A 135 -1.33 -11.56 20.17
C THR A 135 -1.46 -13.01 20.60
N ILE A 136 -2.50 -13.39 21.34
CA ILE A 136 -2.79 -14.78 21.67
C ILE A 136 -4.10 -15.17 20.98
N THR A 137 -4.03 -16.16 20.11
CA THR A 137 -5.15 -16.62 19.29
C THR A 137 -5.33 -18.14 19.41
N ASP A 138 -6.45 -18.65 18.93
CA ASP A 138 -6.70 -20.08 18.80
C ASP A 138 -7.28 -20.42 17.43
N SER A 139 -6.40 -20.76 16.48
CA SER A 139 -6.76 -21.00 15.09
C SER A 139 -7.64 -22.24 14.85
N LYS A 140 -7.74 -23.17 15.81
CA LYS A 140 -8.56 -24.39 15.69
C LYS A 140 -9.80 -24.43 16.58
N GLY A 141 -9.90 -23.53 17.56
CA GLY A 141 -10.96 -23.54 18.56
C GLY A 141 -10.74 -24.58 19.67
N GLY A 142 -11.22 -24.25 20.88
CA GLY A 142 -11.15 -25.11 22.06
C GLY A 142 -9.82 -25.08 22.82
N GLY A 143 -8.84 -24.32 22.32
CA GLY A 143 -7.62 -23.96 23.00
C GLY A 143 -7.90 -23.08 24.21
N LYS A 144 -7.00 -23.19 25.19
CA LYS A 144 -7.17 -22.55 26.49
C LYS A 144 -5.83 -22.12 27.04
N ILE A 145 -5.78 -20.98 27.71
CA ILE A 145 -4.63 -20.58 28.51
C ILE A 145 -5.02 -20.58 29.99
N VAL A 146 -4.20 -21.25 30.79
CA VAL A 146 -4.43 -21.42 32.22
C VAL A 146 -3.27 -20.75 32.94
N GLY A 147 -3.56 -19.83 33.85
CA GLY A 147 -2.55 -19.24 34.71
C GLY A 147 -2.79 -19.60 36.17
N ALA A 148 -1.72 -19.99 36.85
CA ALA A 148 -1.72 -20.17 38.30
C ALA A 148 -0.64 -19.26 38.90
N SER A 149 -1.05 -18.13 39.48
CA SER A 149 -0.13 -17.08 39.93
C SER A 149 -0.61 -16.37 41.17
N ASN A 150 0.33 -15.86 41.95
CA ASN A 150 0.08 -14.94 43.07
C ASN A 150 0.24 -13.44 42.64
N GLY A 151 0.58 -13.20 41.37
CA GLY A 151 0.63 -11.91 40.67
C GLY A 151 -0.59 -11.72 39.76
N ASN A 152 -0.38 -11.25 38.53
CA ASN A 152 -1.44 -11.15 37.50
C ASN A 152 -1.30 -12.32 36.49
N PHE A 153 -2.34 -12.61 35.73
CA PHE A 153 -2.20 -13.44 34.54
C PHE A 153 -1.32 -12.73 33.50
N PHE A 154 -1.55 -11.43 33.33
CA PHE A 154 -0.79 -10.59 32.42
C PHE A 154 -0.45 -9.24 33.06
N ASN A 155 0.78 -8.77 32.85
CA ASN A 155 1.22 -7.43 33.24
C ASN A 155 1.91 -6.71 32.08
N GLY A 156 1.44 -5.51 31.72
CA GLY A 156 1.98 -4.71 30.60
C GLY A 156 2.36 -3.29 30.98
N THR A 157 3.46 -2.79 30.41
CA THR A 157 3.85 -1.37 30.47
C THR A 157 3.04 -0.51 29.49
N ALA A 158 3.14 0.82 29.58
CA ALA A 158 2.37 1.76 28.76
C ALA A 158 2.63 1.65 27.24
N GLU A 159 3.77 1.12 26.85
CA GLU A 159 4.17 0.97 25.43
C GLU A 159 3.85 -0.43 24.87
N SER A 160 3.49 -1.38 25.75
CA SER A 160 3.22 -2.77 25.33
C SER A 160 1.76 -3.00 24.97
N GLY A 161 1.49 -4.01 24.16
CA GLY A 161 0.13 -4.39 23.74
C GLY A 161 -0.22 -5.85 24.03
N LEU A 162 -1.47 -6.10 24.40
CA LEU A 162 -2.04 -7.46 24.48
C LEU A 162 -3.26 -7.56 23.58
N VAL A 163 -3.27 -8.54 22.68
CA VAL A 163 -4.45 -8.91 21.88
C VAL A 163 -4.84 -10.34 22.24
N LEU A 164 -6.09 -10.56 22.64
CA LEU A 164 -6.65 -11.87 22.92
C LEU A 164 -7.81 -12.14 21.97
N GLU A 165 -7.71 -13.20 21.17
CA GLU A 165 -8.66 -13.48 20.09
C GLU A 165 -9.15 -14.93 20.12
N GLY A 166 -10.44 -15.11 20.43
CA GLY A 166 -11.08 -16.44 20.40
C GLY A 166 -10.55 -17.43 21.44
N VAL A 167 -9.92 -16.94 22.51
CA VAL A 167 -9.26 -17.76 23.52
C VAL A 167 -10.08 -17.89 24.81
N ALA A 168 -9.98 -19.05 25.46
CA ALA A 168 -10.47 -19.24 26.83
C ALA A 168 -9.33 -19.02 27.84
N ILE A 169 -9.59 -18.22 28.87
CA ILE A 169 -8.68 -17.96 29.99
C ILE A 169 -9.25 -18.61 31.24
N GLU A 170 -8.43 -19.37 31.94
CA GLU A 170 -8.63 -19.68 33.36
C GLU A 170 -7.48 -19.09 34.16
N PHE A 171 -7.81 -18.35 35.22
CA PHE A 171 -6.79 -17.78 36.09
C PHE A 171 -7.16 -17.98 37.55
N GLY A 172 -6.26 -18.57 38.31
CA GLY A 172 -6.42 -18.81 39.75
C GLY A 172 -5.15 -18.57 40.55
N ASP A 173 -5.31 -18.50 41.87
CA ASP A 173 -4.19 -18.33 42.79
C ASP A 173 -3.35 -19.61 42.89
N TYR A 174 -2.03 -19.45 43.06
CA TYR A 174 -1.13 -20.59 43.26
C TYR A 174 -1.19 -21.16 44.70
N ALA A 175 -1.53 -20.34 45.71
CA ALA A 175 -1.62 -20.77 47.12
C ALA A 175 -2.81 -20.13 47.86
N ASP A 176 -3.37 -20.87 48.84
CA ASP A 176 -4.58 -20.57 49.65
C ASP A 176 -4.61 -19.22 50.43
N ASP A 177 -3.62 -18.32 50.27
CA ASP A 177 -3.40 -17.16 51.15
C ASP A 177 -3.18 -15.82 50.42
N ILE A 178 -3.69 -15.64 49.18
CA ILE A 178 -3.61 -14.35 48.46
C ILE A 178 -4.98 -13.67 48.32
N VAL A 179 -4.95 -12.35 48.48
CA VAL A 179 -6.08 -11.45 48.56
C VAL A 179 -6.59 -11.13 47.14
N ALA A 180 -7.89 -11.37 46.93
CA ALA A 180 -8.66 -11.21 45.69
C ALA A 180 -8.85 -9.75 45.18
N ASP A 181 -7.85 -8.86 45.33
CA ASP A 181 -8.00 -7.42 45.08
C ASP A 181 -7.19 -6.91 43.87
N LYS A 182 -6.88 -7.78 42.90
CA LYS A 182 -6.14 -7.44 41.67
C LYS A 182 -6.81 -8.06 40.43
N PRO A 183 -6.78 -7.42 39.25
CA PRO A 183 -7.31 -8.02 38.03
C PRO A 183 -6.37 -9.09 37.47
N ALA A 184 -6.88 -10.02 36.65
CA ALA A 184 -6.07 -10.99 35.94
C ALA A 184 -5.16 -10.30 34.91
N ILE A 185 -5.66 -9.28 34.21
CA ILE A 185 -4.90 -8.46 33.26
C ILE A 185 -4.72 -7.07 33.89
N SER A 186 -3.47 -6.68 34.08
CA SER A 186 -3.07 -5.33 34.50
C SER A 186 -2.20 -4.74 33.41
N THR A 187 -2.65 -3.68 32.75
CA THR A 187 -1.83 -3.03 31.71
C THR A 187 -2.09 -1.54 31.67
N ALA A 188 -1.03 -0.77 31.45
CA ALA A 188 -1.13 0.66 31.12
C ALA A 188 -1.03 0.90 29.60
N GLY A 189 -0.76 -0.16 28.81
CA GLY A 189 -0.63 -0.10 27.37
C GLY A 189 -1.91 -0.55 26.65
N SER A 190 -1.81 -0.94 25.39
CA SER A 190 -2.99 -1.35 24.61
C SER A 190 -3.49 -2.73 25.03
N LEU A 191 -4.80 -2.89 25.01
CA LEU A 191 -5.48 -4.16 25.22
C LEU A 191 -6.50 -4.33 24.09
N SER A 192 -6.73 -5.56 23.65
CA SER A 192 -7.84 -5.92 22.78
C SER A 192 -8.38 -7.28 23.21
N LEU A 193 -9.69 -7.35 23.46
CA LEU A 193 -10.38 -8.56 23.90
C LEU A 193 -11.49 -8.88 22.89
N ASN A 194 -11.29 -9.94 22.10
CA ASN A 194 -12.24 -10.40 21.11
C ASN A 194 -12.60 -11.87 21.38
N LYS A 195 -13.88 -12.16 21.61
CA LYS A 195 -14.40 -13.51 21.93
C LYS A 195 -13.67 -14.21 23.10
N VAL A 196 -13.30 -13.46 24.13
CA VAL A 196 -12.59 -14.02 25.29
C VAL A 196 -13.57 -14.61 26.30
N THR A 197 -13.38 -15.87 26.66
CA THR A 197 -14.10 -16.49 27.80
C THR A 197 -13.20 -16.53 29.01
N TYR A 198 -13.62 -15.92 30.12
CA TYR A 198 -12.86 -15.91 31.36
C TYR A 198 -13.53 -16.72 32.47
N ASN A 199 -12.75 -17.57 33.11
CA ASN A 199 -13.13 -18.28 34.32
C ASN A 199 -12.12 -17.97 35.43
N ALA A 200 -12.57 -17.26 36.47
CA ALA A 200 -11.81 -17.10 37.69
C ALA A 200 -11.79 -18.44 38.45
N GLY A 201 -10.60 -18.95 38.77
CA GLY A 201 -10.37 -20.28 39.35
C GLY A 201 -11.20 -20.57 40.61
N THR A 202 -11.47 -21.85 40.86
CA THR A 202 -12.44 -22.32 41.88
C THR A 202 -11.91 -22.21 43.32
N SER A 203 -11.85 -21.01 43.91
CA SER A 203 -11.43 -20.81 45.31
C SER A 203 -12.57 -20.48 46.28
N GLY A 204 -13.84 -20.49 45.85
CA GLY A 204 -15.01 -20.27 46.75
C GLY A 204 -15.16 -18.85 47.33
N VAL A 205 -14.14 -18.02 47.22
CA VAL A 205 -14.13 -16.55 47.29
C VAL A 205 -13.97 -16.15 45.83
N GLY A 206 -14.93 -15.42 45.23
CA GLY A 206 -14.88 -15.08 43.80
C GLY A 206 -13.48 -14.62 43.39
N GLY A 207 -12.88 -15.27 42.38
CA GLY A 207 -11.51 -14.96 41.96
C GLY A 207 -11.41 -13.57 41.33
N PRO A 208 -10.21 -13.18 40.88
CA PRO A 208 -9.97 -11.84 40.34
C PRO A 208 -10.84 -11.56 39.11
N ALA A 209 -11.24 -10.30 38.90
CA ALA A 209 -11.87 -9.89 37.63
C ALA A 209 -10.86 -10.00 36.48
N LEU A 210 -11.32 -10.18 35.23
CA LEU A 210 -10.39 -10.26 34.09
C LEU A 210 -9.59 -8.96 33.93
N VAL A 211 -10.25 -7.80 33.98
CA VAL A 211 -9.68 -6.46 33.86
C VAL A 211 -10.32 -5.56 34.93
N ASP A 212 -9.63 -4.54 35.41
CA ASP A 212 -10.24 -3.52 36.27
C ASP A 212 -10.95 -2.41 35.46
N THR A 213 -11.90 -1.72 36.08
CA THR A 213 -12.70 -0.67 35.43
C THR A 213 -11.92 0.60 35.07
N GLU A 214 -10.71 0.79 35.62
CA GLU A 214 -9.88 1.99 35.36
C GLU A 214 -8.92 1.80 34.17
N SER A 215 -8.62 0.57 33.77
CA SER A 215 -7.71 0.21 32.67
C SER A 215 -8.37 0.18 31.27
N LEU A 216 -9.64 0.60 31.14
CA LEU A 216 -10.48 0.36 29.95
C LEU A 216 -10.58 1.58 29.00
N ALA A 217 -9.53 2.39 28.93
CA ALA A 217 -9.56 3.72 28.32
C ALA A 217 -9.85 3.78 26.80
N ASP A 218 -9.97 2.66 26.09
CA ASP A 218 -10.19 2.62 24.63
C ASP A 218 -11.43 1.82 24.16
N GLY A 219 -12.40 1.58 25.06
CA GLY A 219 -13.82 1.46 24.69
C GLY A 219 -14.29 0.29 23.80
N THR A 220 -13.48 -0.74 23.50
CA THR A 220 -13.93 -1.83 22.58
C THR A 220 -13.56 -3.23 23.07
N TYR A 221 -13.91 -3.55 24.31
CA TYR A 221 -13.60 -4.85 24.92
C TYR A 221 -14.86 -5.70 25.03
N VAL A 222 -14.85 -6.92 24.50
CA VAL A 222 -15.91 -7.90 24.76
C VAL A 222 -15.34 -9.17 25.38
N TYR A 223 -15.78 -9.46 26.60
CA TYR A 223 -15.48 -10.73 27.25
C TYR A 223 -16.69 -11.26 28.02
N THR A 224 -16.70 -12.57 28.26
CA THR A 224 -17.66 -13.22 29.15
C THR A 224 -16.98 -13.66 30.43
N GLU A 225 -17.54 -13.29 31.58
CA GLU A 225 -17.13 -13.78 32.88
C GLU A 225 -18.29 -14.53 33.53
N GLY A 226 -18.12 -15.84 33.70
CA GLY A 226 -19.20 -16.72 34.14
C GLY A 226 -20.39 -16.66 33.17
N SER A 227 -21.53 -16.15 33.64
CA SER A 227 -22.70 -15.94 32.79
C SER A 227 -22.81 -14.55 32.19
N ASN A 228 -22.03 -13.56 32.62
CA ASN A 228 -22.25 -12.15 32.27
C ASN A 228 -21.37 -11.72 31.10
N TYR A 229 -21.85 -10.75 30.32
CA TYR A 229 -21.07 -10.11 29.25
C TYR A 229 -20.53 -8.77 29.77
N PHE A 230 -19.36 -8.38 29.29
CA PHE A 230 -18.79 -7.06 29.54
C PHE A 230 -18.49 -6.41 28.20
N VAL A 231 -18.97 -5.18 27.98
CA VAL A 231 -18.74 -4.42 26.75
C VAL A 231 -18.23 -3.04 27.11
N GLY A 232 -17.03 -2.67 26.63
CA GLY A 232 -16.39 -1.41 27.00
C GLY A 232 -16.13 -1.28 28.51
N GLY A 233 -16.12 -2.41 29.23
CA GLY A 233 -15.96 -2.46 30.69
C GLY A 233 -17.22 -2.36 31.53
N GLU A 234 -18.38 -2.12 30.91
CA GLU A 234 -19.65 -2.13 31.62
C GLU A 234 -20.21 -3.55 31.70
N GLU A 235 -20.64 -3.96 32.90
CA GLU A 235 -21.32 -5.23 33.11
C GLU A 235 -22.69 -5.22 32.43
N ILE A 236 -22.92 -6.20 31.55
CA ILE A 236 -24.18 -6.41 30.85
C ILE A 236 -24.80 -7.71 31.35
N LEU A 237 -25.99 -7.58 31.94
CA LEU A 237 -26.78 -8.71 32.41
C LEU A 237 -27.11 -9.62 31.22
N SER A 238 -26.62 -10.86 31.27
CA SER A 238 -26.85 -11.81 30.21
C SER A 238 -28.30 -12.28 30.17
N GLN A 239 -28.77 -12.51 28.95
CA GLN A 239 -30.04 -13.12 28.67
C GLN A 239 -29.80 -14.39 27.85
N ALA A 240 -30.52 -15.47 28.16
CA ALA A 240 -30.41 -16.71 27.38
C ALA A 240 -30.73 -16.42 25.89
N GLY A 241 -29.79 -16.74 25.01
CA GLY A 241 -29.91 -16.47 23.57
C GLY A 241 -29.67 -15.01 23.18
N ALA A 242 -28.97 -14.23 24.02
CA ALA A 242 -28.49 -12.90 23.62
C ALA A 242 -27.56 -12.99 22.41
N VAL A 243 -27.73 -12.06 21.48
CA VAL A 243 -26.91 -11.95 20.25
C VAL A 243 -26.25 -10.58 20.10
N ALA A 244 -26.70 -9.58 20.86
CA ALA A 244 -26.16 -8.22 20.78
C ALA A 244 -26.18 -7.51 22.14
N ALA A 245 -25.24 -6.60 22.32
CA ALA A 245 -25.17 -5.62 23.41
C ALA A 245 -25.19 -4.21 22.82
N VAL A 246 -25.65 -3.24 23.60
CA VAL A 246 -25.64 -1.82 23.22
C VAL A 246 -24.84 -1.05 24.27
N GLU A 247 -23.87 -0.28 23.81
CA GLU A 247 -23.05 0.60 24.64
C GLU A 247 -23.92 1.53 25.50
N GLY A 248 -23.55 1.67 26.78
CA GLY A 248 -24.31 2.46 27.76
C GLY A 248 -25.61 1.82 28.23
N THR A 249 -25.85 0.53 27.93
CA THR A 249 -27.02 -0.21 28.41
C THR A 249 -26.63 -1.41 29.27
N ALA A 250 -27.35 -1.63 30.37
CA ALA A 250 -27.07 -2.73 31.31
C ALA A 250 -27.76 -4.06 30.94
N THR A 251 -28.15 -4.27 29.67
CA THR A 251 -28.96 -5.43 29.25
C THR A 251 -28.55 -5.93 27.86
N ALA A 252 -28.36 -7.23 27.72
CA ALA A 252 -28.13 -7.87 26.43
C ALA A 252 -29.46 -8.16 25.69
N TYR A 253 -29.42 -8.20 24.36
CA TYR A 253 -30.60 -8.33 23.50
C TYR A 253 -30.57 -9.65 22.74
N THR A 254 -31.72 -10.33 22.66
CA THR A 254 -31.89 -11.62 21.93
C THR A 254 -32.10 -11.46 20.43
N THR A 255 -32.24 -10.23 19.93
CA THR A 255 -32.31 -9.91 18.50
C THR A 255 -31.56 -8.62 18.24
N LEU A 256 -30.92 -8.53 17.07
CA LEU A 256 -30.21 -7.32 16.68
C LEU A 256 -31.17 -6.13 16.46
N GLN A 257 -32.40 -6.36 15.98
CA GLN A 257 -33.43 -5.31 15.89
C GLN A 257 -33.72 -4.68 17.26
N ALA A 258 -33.90 -5.49 18.31
CA ALA A 258 -34.19 -4.96 19.64
C ALA A 258 -33.03 -4.12 20.21
N ALA A 259 -31.79 -4.51 19.89
CA ALA A 259 -30.60 -3.74 20.24
C ALA A 259 -30.61 -2.36 19.53
N VAL A 260 -30.88 -2.35 18.22
CA VAL A 260 -30.96 -1.12 17.43
C VAL A 260 -32.12 -0.21 17.85
N ASP A 261 -33.26 -0.79 18.24
CA ASP A 261 -34.40 -0.04 18.78
C ASP A 261 -34.09 0.64 20.12
N ALA A 262 -33.11 0.13 20.88
CA ALA A 262 -32.68 0.69 22.16
C ALA A 262 -31.71 1.88 22.02
N ILE A 263 -31.14 2.09 20.83
CA ILE A 263 -30.26 3.23 20.56
C ILE A 263 -31.03 4.55 20.75
N PRO A 264 -30.54 5.50 21.57
CA PRO A 264 -31.17 6.81 21.73
C PRO A 264 -31.34 7.56 20.41
N GLU A 265 -32.50 8.18 20.21
CA GLU A 265 -32.72 9.06 19.05
C GLU A 265 -31.85 10.31 19.14
N ASN A 266 -31.27 10.72 18.00
CA ASN A 266 -30.46 11.93 17.87
C ASN A 266 -29.22 11.98 18.80
N SER A 267 -28.59 10.82 19.04
CA SER A 267 -27.27 10.80 19.70
C SER A 267 -26.28 11.66 18.91
N GLU A 268 -25.51 12.51 19.61
CA GLU A 268 -24.45 13.33 19.00
C GLU A 268 -23.31 12.44 18.51
N GLU A 269 -22.95 11.42 19.29
CA GLU A 269 -21.94 10.41 18.95
C GLU A 269 -22.59 9.10 18.49
N PRO A 270 -21.95 8.34 17.59
CA PRO A 270 -22.46 7.03 17.20
C PRO A 270 -22.48 6.06 18.39
N VAL A 271 -23.55 5.29 18.54
CA VAL A 271 -23.68 4.29 19.60
C VAL A 271 -23.27 2.92 19.08
N THR A 272 -22.42 2.21 19.82
CA THR A 272 -21.95 0.88 19.43
C THR A 272 -22.96 -0.21 19.79
N VAL A 273 -23.29 -1.04 18.80
CA VAL A 273 -24.00 -2.32 18.95
C VAL A 273 -23.01 -3.43 18.66
N THR A 274 -22.68 -4.22 19.67
CA THR A 274 -21.67 -5.27 19.57
C THR A 274 -22.32 -6.64 19.51
N LEU A 275 -21.93 -7.47 18.54
CA LEU A 275 -22.40 -8.86 18.47
C LEU A 275 -21.79 -9.71 19.59
N LEU A 276 -22.63 -10.56 20.17
CA LEU A 276 -22.26 -11.50 21.23
C LEU A 276 -22.35 -12.97 20.79
N ALA A 277 -22.96 -13.22 19.63
CA ALA A 277 -23.14 -14.54 19.06
C ALA A 277 -23.44 -14.44 17.55
N ASP A 278 -23.18 -15.52 16.83
CA ASP A 278 -23.51 -15.61 15.41
C ASP A 278 -25.05 -15.58 15.23
N ILE A 279 -25.50 -14.88 14.19
CA ILE A 279 -26.92 -14.77 13.83
C ILE A 279 -27.12 -15.51 12.51
N THR A 280 -27.98 -16.53 12.50
CA THR A 280 -28.38 -17.23 11.28
C THR A 280 -29.89 -17.20 11.12
N GLU A 281 -30.37 -16.57 10.05
CA GLU A 281 -31.80 -16.53 9.70
C GLU A 281 -32.09 -17.09 8.30
N GLY A 282 -33.13 -17.94 8.22
CA GLY A 282 -33.55 -18.60 6.97
C GLY A 282 -34.40 -17.71 6.05
N ALA A 283 -34.99 -18.31 5.01
CA ALA A 283 -35.75 -17.58 3.99
C ALA A 283 -37.19 -17.23 4.45
N SER A 284 -37.50 -15.93 4.53
CA SER A 284 -38.81 -15.25 4.70
C SER A 284 -39.25 -14.87 6.14
N PRO A 285 -39.77 -13.63 6.39
CA PRO A 285 -39.59 -12.38 5.66
C PRO A 285 -39.30 -11.17 6.59
N ALA A 286 -38.03 -10.82 6.81
CA ALA A 286 -37.59 -9.49 7.22
C ALA A 286 -36.07 -9.40 7.00
N ALA A 287 -35.54 -8.17 6.87
CA ALA A 287 -34.14 -7.95 7.25
C ALA A 287 -34.01 -8.16 8.76
N ILE A 288 -32.86 -8.62 9.21
CA ILE A 288 -32.56 -8.78 10.64
C ILE A 288 -32.72 -7.43 11.36
N VAL A 289 -32.30 -6.36 10.71
CA VAL A 289 -32.39 -5.00 11.23
C VAL A 289 -33.04 -4.06 10.22
N LYS A 290 -33.95 -3.23 10.72
CA LYS A 290 -34.66 -2.19 9.97
C LYS A 290 -34.70 -0.91 10.80
N PRO A 291 -33.71 -0.02 10.66
CA PRO A 291 -33.82 1.33 11.21
C PRO A 291 -35.05 2.01 10.60
N ASN A 292 -35.83 2.69 11.43
CA ASN A 292 -37.09 3.35 11.03
C ASN A 292 -37.10 4.85 11.40
N ARG A 293 -35.93 5.38 11.76
CA ARG A 293 -35.66 6.74 12.22
C ARG A 293 -34.22 7.11 11.90
N SER A 294 -33.85 8.37 12.13
CA SER A 294 -32.46 8.81 12.00
C SER A 294 -31.59 8.18 13.10
N LEU A 295 -30.58 7.41 12.72
CA LEU A 295 -29.65 6.76 13.64
C LEU A 295 -28.21 6.93 13.16
N ASN A 296 -27.32 7.26 14.10
CA ASN A 296 -25.87 7.18 13.93
C ASN A 296 -25.39 6.06 14.85
N TRP A 297 -24.88 4.96 14.28
CA TRP A 297 -24.54 3.78 15.07
C TRP A 297 -23.45 2.95 14.42
N ILE A 298 -22.76 2.19 15.27
CA ILE A 298 -21.72 1.25 14.87
C ILE A 298 -22.27 -0.17 15.09
N LEU A 299 -22.15 -1.02 14.08
CA LEU A 299 -22.26 -2.47 14.24
C LEU A 299 -20.84 -3.04 14.35
N ASP A 300 -20.47 -3.46 15.55
CA ASP A 300 -19.23 -4.16 15.79
C ASP A 300 -19.49 -5.68 15.70
N LEU A 301 -18.88 -6.31 14.71
CA LEU A 301 -19.06 -7.72 14.45
C LEU A 301 -18.39 -8.60 15.51
N ASN A 302 -17.33 -8.11 16.18
CA ASN A 302 -16.71 -8.80 17.30
C ASN A 302 -16.42 -10.29 17.02
N GLY A 303 -15.89 -10.56 15.83
CA GLY A 303 -15.62 -11.88 15.26
C GLY A 303 -16.84 -12.69 14.81
N HIS A 304 -18.07 -12.27 15.10
CA HIS A 304 -19.29 -13.05 14.87
C HIS A 304 -19.88 -12.91 13.46
N ASP A 305 -20.51 -13.99 13.02
CA ASP A 305 -21.10 -14.05 11.69
C ASP A 305 -22.61 -13.71 11.71
N ILE A 306 -23.05 -12.90 10.76
CA ILE A 306 -24.45 -12.72 10.39
C ILE A 306 -24.69 -13.39 9.03
N THR A 307 -25.47 -14.47 9.00
CA THR A 307 -25.88 -15.15 7.77
C THR A 307 -27.38 -15.09 7.57
N VAL A 308 -27.83 -14.52 6.44
CA VAL A 308 -29.24 -14.43 6.06
C VAL A 308 -29.56 -15.15 4.75
N ALA A 309 -30.83 -15.51 4.58
CA ALA A 309 -31.41 -15.94 3.31
C ALA A 309 -32.63 -15.07 2.93
N GLY A 310 -32.50 -13.74 3.03
CA GLY A 310 -33.61 -12.79 2.92
C GLY A 310 -33.59 -11.89 1.68
N ALA A 311 -34.78 -11.50 1.22
CA ALA A 311 -34.99 -10.64 0.05
C ALA A 311 -34.72 -9.13 0.27
N ASN A 312 -34.37 -8.71 1.49
CA ASN A 312 -34.11 -7.32 1.88
C ASN A 312 -32.75 -7.16 2.60
N GLY A 313 -31.85 -8.13 2.43
CA GLY A 313 -30.56 -8.17 3.13
C GLY A 313 -30.62 -8.39 4.64
N ALA A 314 -29.45 -8.32 5.27
CA ALA A 314 -29.31 -8.38 6.71
C ALA A 314 -29.75 -7.05 7.35
N ILE A 315 -29.41 -5.94 6.69
CA ILE A 315 -29.72 -4.58 7.15
C ILE A 315 -30.52 -3.87 6.06
N TYR A 316 -31.69 -3.33 6.42
CA TYR A 316 -32.59 -2.67 5.48
C TYR A 316 -32.98 -1.26 5.93
N TYR A 317 -32.61 -0.28 5.14
CA TYR A 317 -32.97 1.13 5.31
C TYR A 317 -34.21 1.46 4.48
N GLY A 318 -35.36 1.52 5.18
CA GLY A 318 -36.67 1.82 4.61
C GLY A 318 -37.13 3.27 4.83
N ASN A 319 -38.44 3.50 4.70
CA ASN A 319 -39.04 4.82 4.91
C ASN A 319 -38.66 5.41 6.28
N ASN A 320 -38.37 6.71 6.31
CA ASN A 320 -38.00 7.51 7.49
C ASN A 320 -36.65 7.19 8.12
N ALA A 321 -35.87 6.26 7.56
CA ALA A 321 -34.51 6.01 8.01
C ALA A 321 -33.54 7.02 7.36
N SER A 322 -32.55 7.46 8.13
CA SER A 322 -31.45 8.34 7.71
C SER A 322 -30.28 8.20 8.70
N GLY A 323 -29.18 8.89 8.45
CA GLY A 323 -28.01 8.90 9.34
C GLY A 323 -26.92 7.93 8.88
N THR A 324 -26.03 7.57 9.80
CA THR A 324 -24.82 6.82 9.48
C THR A 324 -24.83 5.44 10.12
N ILE A 325 -24.42 4.42 9.36
CA ILE A 325 -23.99 3.14 9.90
C ILE A 325 -22.50 2.94 9.62
N THR A 326 -21.75 2.61 10.65
CA THR A 326 -20.40 2.07 10.54
C THR A 326 -20.45 0.58 10.85
N ILE A 327 -19.80 -0.25 10.04
CA ILE A 327 -19.61 -1.68 10.31
C ILE A 327 -18.11 -1.94 10.45
N ARG A 328 -17.70 -2.53 11.57
CA ARG A 328 -16.30 -2.77 11.93
C ARG A 328 -16.12 -4.12 12.63
N GLY A 329 -14.86 -4.45 12.91
CA GLY A 329 -14.49 -5.67 13.61
C GLY A 329 -14.49 -6.90 12.70
N GLU A 330 -13.84 -7.97 13.17
CA GLU A 330 -13.80 -9.25 12.48
C GLU A 330 -15.16 -9.93 12.44
N GLY A 331 -15.38 -10.85 11.50
CA GLY A 331 -16.64 -11.57 11.33
C GLY A 331 -17.25 -11.38 9.94
N THR A 332 -18.26 -12.17 9.60
CA THR A 332 -18.85 -12.20 8.25
C THR A 332 -20.28 -11.66 8.24
N LEU A 333 -20.61 -10.72 7.36
CA LEU A 333 -21.98 -10.50 6.89
C LEU A 333 -22.20 -11.23 5.57
N ALA A 334 -23.14 -12.18 5.57
CA ALA A 334 -23.46 -12.98 4.40
C ALA A 334 -24.94 -12.96 4.04
N ASN A 335 -25.26 -12.86 2.76
CA ASN A 335 -26.60 -13.11 2.23
C ASN A 335 -26.60 -14.21 1.15
N THR A 336 -27.21 -15.34 1.49
CA THR A 336 -27.32 -16.57 0.68
C THR A 336 -28.47 -16.56 -0.32
N GLN A 337 -29.37 -15.59 -0.24
CA GLN A 337 -30.51 -15.50 -1.15
C GLN A 337 -30.10 -14.85 -2.48
N SER A 338 -30.54 -15.46 -3.59
CA SER A 338 -30.42 -14.87 -4.93
C SER A 338 -31.62 -13.98 -5.26
N GLY A 339 -31.35 -12.86 -5.92
CA GLY A 339 -32.37 -11.94 -6.43
C GLY A 339 -31.92 -10.47 -6.40
N PRO A 340 -32.58 -9.60 -7.17
CA PRO A 340 -32.15 -8.22 -7.40
C PRO A 340 -32.14 -7.31 -6.15
N ASN A 341 -32.85 -7.69 -5.09
CA ASN A 341 -32.94 -6.93 -3.83
C ASN A 341 -32.25 -7.65 -2.65
N CYS A 342 -31.53 -8.74 -2.92
CA CYS A 342 -30.97 -9.62 -1.89
C CYS A 342 -29.54 -9.21 -1.51
N ALA A 343 -29.26 -7.91 -1.42
CA ALA A 343 -27.94 -7.43 -0.98
C ALA A 343 -27.66 -7.76 0.48
N ILE A 344 -26.46 -7.45 0.99
CA ILE A 344 -26.21 -7.53 2.44
C ILE A 344 -26.84 -6.32 3.14
N ILE A 345 -26.60 -5.13 2.58
CA ILE A 345 -27.21 -3.88 3.01
C ILE A 345 -28.12 -3.38 1.89
N ASP A 346 -29.39 -3.13 2.19
CA ASP A 346 -30.37 -2.63 1.21
C ASP A 346 -30.94 -1.27 1.64
N VAL A 347 -30.66 -0.22 0.86
CA VAL A 347 -31.12 1.15 1.08
C VAL A 347 -32.17 1.51 0.02
N SER A 348 -33.41 1.12 0.28
CA SER A 348 -34.45 1.17 -0.73
C SER A 348 -35.40 2.38 -0.65
N TRP A 349 -35.70 2.87 0.56
CA TRP A 349 -36.69 3.96 0.74
C TRP A 349 -36.27 5.00 1.78
N ALA A 350 -35.00 5.01 2.14
CA ALA A 350 -34.40 5.97 3.04
C ALA A 350 -33.93 7.22 2.30
N THR A 351 -33.50 8.25 3.02
CA THR A 351 -32.88 9.45 2.44
C THR A 351 -31.69 9.87 3.25
N GLY A 352 -30.56 10.14 2.59
CA GLY A 352 -29.36 10.62 3.26
C GLY A 352 -28.72 9.61 4.22
N VAL A 353 -28.65 8.34 3.83
CA VAL A 353 -27.90 7.31 4.57
C VAL A 353 -26.42 7.39 4.19
N THR A 354 -25.54 7.31 5.17
CA THR A 354 -24.10 7.09 4.95
C THR A 354 -23.72 5.72 5.47
N ILE A 355 -22.93 4.97 4.70
CA ILE A 355 -22.43 3.65 5.08
C ILE A 355 -20.91 3.71 5.14
N ASN A 356 -20.33 3.36 6.28
CA ASN A 356 -18.89 3.18 6.45
C ASN A 356 -18.61 1.70 6.70
N LEU A 357 -17.74 1.10 5.90
CA LEU A 357 -17.28 -0.27 6.05
C LEU A 357 -15.80 -0.24 6.40
N GLU A 358 -15.49 -0.46 7.68
CA GLU A 358 -14.15 -0.33 8.25
C GLU A 358 -13.47 -1.70 8.43
N GLY A 359 -14.23 -2.80 8.37
CA GLY A 359 -13.73 -4.15 8.58
C GLY A 359 -14.77 -5.22 8.27
N GLY A 360 -14.42 -6.47 8.59
CA GLY A 360 -15.26 -7.65 8.41
C GLY A 360 -15.22 -8.22 6.99
N THR A 361 -15.89 -9.35 6.80
CA THR A 361 -16.05 -10.03 5.51
C THR A 361 -17.48 -9.88 5.01
N TYR A 362 -17.66 -9.41 3.78
CA TYR A 362 -18.96 -9.26 3.13
C TYR A 362 -19.08 -10.28 2.00
N ARG A 363 -19.98 -11.25 2.17
CA ARG A 363 -20.09 -12.41 1.27
C ARG A 363 -21.49 -12.55 0.65
N LYS A 364 -21.58 -12.60 -0.67
CA LYS A 364 -22.81 -12.97 -1.38
C LYS A 364 -22.73 -14.42 -1.85
N THR A 365 -23.47 -15.32 -1.22
CA THR A 365 -23.31 -16.78 -1.43
C THR A 365 -24.14 -17.34 -2.59
N SER A 366 -24.66 -16.50 -3.48
CA SER A 366 -25.42 -16.93 -4.66
C SER A 366 -24.69 -16.56 -5.95
N SER A 367 -25.08 -17.16 -7.09
CA SER A 367 -24.51 -16.82 -8.41
C SER A 367 -25.59 -16.29 -9.34
N GLY A 368 -25.49 -15.02 -9.73
CA GLY A 368 -26.47 -14.36 -10.59
C GLY A 368 -26.15 -12.90 -10.92
N ASN A 369 -26.79 -12.38 -11.97
CA ASN A 369 -26.70 -10.97 -12.33
C ASN A 369 -27.46 -10.14 -11.27
N ASN A 370 -26.79 -9.16 -10.63
CA ASN A 370 -27.28 -8.26 -9.58
C ASN A 370 -27.05 -8.70 -8.11
N GLU A 371 -25.92 -9.35 -7.82
CA GLU A 371 -25.49 -9.65 -6.45
C GLU A 371 -24.61 -8.53 -5.92
N PHE A 372 -25.23 -7.57 -5.24
CA PHE A 372 -24.52 -6.44 -4.63
C PHE A 372 -24.29 -6.68 -3.14
N ILE A 373 -23.15 -6.23 -2.63
CA ILE A 373 -22.92 -6.11 -1.19
C ILE A 373 -23.84 -5.01 -0.62
N VAL A 374 -23.87 -3.86 -1.29
CA VAL A 374 -24.76 -2.74 -0.99
C VAL A 374 -25.69 -2.49 -2.17
N ASN A 375 -27.00 -2.60 -1.95
CA ASN A 375 -28.02 -2.22 -2.93
C ASN A 375 -28.67 -0.89 -2.52
N VAL A 376 -28.84 0.01 -3.49
CA VAL A 376 -29.53 1.29 -3.27
C VAL A 376 -30.51 1.53 -4.41
N THR A 377 -31.78 1.77 -4.08
CA THR A 377 -32.85 1.86 -5.09
C THR A 377 -32.93 3.22 -5.79
N ASN A 378 -32.57 4.31 -5.10
CA ASN A 378 -32.56 5.66 -5.68
C ASN A 378 -31.32 6.45 -5.23
N ALA A 379 -30.82 7.33 -6.11
CA ALA A 379 -29.65 8.17 -5.85
C ALA A 379 -29.71 8.94 -4.51
N ASN A 380 -30.86 9.53 -4.19
CA ASN A 380 -31.02 10.34 -2.96
C ASN A 380 -31.06 9.51 -1.66
N ASN A 381 -31.08 8.18 -1.77
CA ASN A 381 -31.14 7.31 -0.60
C ASN A 381 -29.79 7.22 0.12
N LEU A 382 -28.69 7.29 -0.64
CA LEU A 382 -27.34 7.15 -0.13
C LEU A 382 -26.56 8.44 -0.39
N THR A 383 -25.94 8.99 0.65
CA THR A 383 -25.01 10.12 0.54
C THR A 383 -23.65 9.62 0.09
N ALA A 384 -23.08 8.66 0.84
CA ALA A 384 -21.77 8.08 0.56
C ALA A 384 -21.70 6.61 1.00
N LEU A 385 -20.90 5.84 0.26
CA LEU A 385 -20.36 4.55 0.68
C LEU A 385 -18.86 4.73 0.87
N ASN A 386 -18.42 4.72 2.11
CA ASN A 386 -17.01 4.83 2.48
C ASN A 386 -16.50 3.43 2.85
N ILE A 387 -15.40 3.01 2.26
CA ILE A 387 -14.75 1.72 2.53
C ILE A 387 -13.32 2.00 2.93
N SER A 388 -13.01 1.73 4.20
CA SER A 388 -11.67 1.90 4.77
C SER A 388 -11.13 0.59 5.34
N GLY A 389 -11.71 -0.54 4.93
CA GLY A 389 -11.28 -1.87 5.31
C GLY A 389 -12.28 -2.96 4.94
N GLY A 390 -11.94 -4.21 5.25
CA GLY A 390 -12.78 -5.39 5.03
C GLY A 390 -12.48 -6.18 3.75
N THR A 391 -13.07 -7.37 3.67
CA THR A 391 -12.95 -8.30 2.53
C THR A 391 -14.30 -8.47 1.84
N PHE A 392 -14.35 -8.26 0.53
CA PHE A 392 -15.55 -8.33 -0.30
C PHE A 392 -15.44 -9.50 -1.26
N GLU A 393 -16.33 -10.48 -1.11
CA GLU A 393 -16.26 -11.71 -1.89
C GLU A 393 -17.60 -12.26 -2.35
N GLU A 394 -17.56 -12.95 -3.48
CA GLU A 394 -18.72 -13.57 -4.14
C GLU A 394 -19.86 -12.57 -4.43
N GLY A 395 -19.58 -11.26 -4.46
CA GLY A 395 -20.55 -10.21 -4.75
C GLY A 395 -19.90 -8.89 -5.13
N LYS A 396 -20.59 -8.13 -5.96
CA LYS A 396 -20.10 -6.86 -6.50
C LYS A 396 -20.25 -5.74 -5.48
N VAL A 397 -19.25 -4.88 -5.40
CA VAL A 397 -19.39 -3.57 -4.76
C VAL A 397 -19.83 -2.57 -5.83
N ARG A 398 -20.78 -1.71 -5.51
CA ARG A 398 -21.31 -0.74 -6.47
C ARG A 398 -21.42 0.65 -5.86
N GLY A 399 -20.67 1.61 -6.41
CA GLY A 399 -20.91 3.04 -6.24
C GLY A 399 -22.09 3.47 -7.11
N LEU A 400 -23.11 4.08 -6.50
CA LEU A 400 -24.37 4.36 -7.19
C LEU A 400 -24.43 5.75 -7.80
N TYR A 401 -25.42 5.96 -8.67
CA TYR A 401 -25.72 7.26 -9.26
C TYR A 401 -25.99 8.29 -8.16
N GLY A 402 -25.29 9.43 -8.19
CA GLY A 402 -25.53 10.56 -7.30
C GLY A 402 -25.04 10.40 -5.85
N SER A 403 -24.38 9.28 -5.52
CA SER A 403 -23.68 9.05 -4.25
C SER A 403 -22.17 9.03 -4.46
N GLU A 404 -21.40 9.37 -3.43
CA GLU A 404 -19.96 9.20 -3.42
C GLU A 404 -19.57 7.75 -3.08
N LEU A 405 -18.60 7.19 -3.80
CA LEU A 405 -17.89 5.96 -3.43
C LEU A 405 -16.45 6.31 -3.08
N ASN A 406 -16.09 6.21 -1.81
CA ASN A 406 -14.75 6.51 -1.33
C ASN A 406 -14.11 5.22 -0.81
N ILE A 407 -12.99 4.82 -1.41
CA ILE A 407 -12.26 3.61 -1.04
C ILE A 407 -10.85 4.01 -0.65
N SER A 408 -10.48 3.81 0.62
CA SER A 408 -9.10 4.01 1.09
C SER A 408 -8.39 2.69 1.34
N GLU A 409 -9.11 1.61 1.66
CA GLU A 409 -8.56 0.27 1.88
C GLU A 409 -9.59 -0.83 1.54
N GLY A 410 -9.19 -2.10 1.69
CA GLY A 410 -10.05 -3.27 1.54
C GLY A 410 -9.60 -4.22 0.43
N LEU A 411 -10.11 -5.46 0.46
CA LEU A 411 -9.83 -6.50 -0.52
C LEU A 411 -11.08 -6.85 -1.32
N PHE A 412 -11.04 -6.59 -2.63
CA PHE A 412 -12.16 -6.80 -3.55
C PHE A 412 -11.89 -8.00 -4.46
N ARG A 413 -12.56 -9.12 -4.20
CA ARG A 413 -12.39 -10.36 -4.99
C ARG A 413 -13.27 -10.42 -6.25
N ASP A 414 -14.24 -9.52 -6.36
CA ASP A 414 -15.16 -9.44 -7.50
C ASP A 414 -15.24 -8.00 -8.03
N GLU A 415 -15.98 -7.81 -9.12
CA GLU A 415 -16.12 -6.54 -9.83
C GLU A 415 -16.58 -5.39 -8.91
N VAL A 416 -15.89 -4.25 -9.01
CA VAL A 416 -16.34 -2.98 -8.45
C VAL A 416 -16.95 -2.14 -9.57
N VAL A 417 -18.16 -1.64 -9.38
CA VAL A 417 -18.89 -0.87 -10.40
C VAL A 417 -19.13 0.55 -9.93
N VAL A 418 -18.72 1.56 -10.70
CA VAL A 418 -18.88 2.96 -10.27
C VAL A 418 -19.73 3.78 -11.24
N TYR A 419 -20.75 4.46 -10.71
CA TYR A 419 -21.65 5.33 -11.49
C TYR A 419 -21.63 6.80 -11.05
N GLY A 420 -20.98 7.14 -9.94
CA GLY A 420 -21.00 8.47 -9.31
C GLY A 420 -19.61 9.09 -9.14
N ALA A 421 -19.53 10.07 -8.24
CA ALA A 421 -18.27 10.69 -7.81
C ALA A 421 -17.61 9.89 -6.69
N GLY A 422 -16.43 10.33 -6.25
CA GLY A 422 -15.70 9.77 -5.10
C GLY A 422 -14.20 9.64 -5.39
N SER A 423 -13.51 8.86 -4.56
CA SER A 423 -12.08 8.57 -4.71
C SER A 423 -11.74 7.10 -4.48
N ILE A 424 -10.69 6.62 -5.15
CA ILE A 424 -9.99 5.39 -4.79
C ILE A 424 -8.56 5.80 -4.42
N GLU A 425 -8.29 5.81 -3.12
CA GLU A 425 -7.01 6.17 -2.50
C GLU A 425 -6.23 4.93 -2.06
N GLY A 426 -6.84 3.74 -2.11
CA GLY A 426 -6.19 2.47 -1.79
C GLY A 426 -7.07 1.24 -1.98
N GLY A 427 -6.63 0.11 -1.42
CA GLY A 427 -7.28 -1.20 -1.54
C GLY A 427 -6.67 -2.12 -2.62
N THR A 428 -7.09 -3.38 -2.62
CA THR A 428 -6.64 -4.42 -3.57
C THR A 428 -7.80 -4.96 -4.38
N PHE A 429 -7.70 -4.90 -5.70
CA PHE A 429 -8.74 -5.28 -6.64
C PHE A 429 -8.31 -6.50 -7.48
N GLU A 430 -8.87 -7.67 -7.19
CA GLU A 430 -8.55 -8.93 -7.89
C GLU A 430 -9.37 -9.11 -9.19
N ASN A 431 -10.23 -8.16 -9.54
CA ASN A 431 -11.08 -8.17 -10.73
C ASN A 431 -11.24 -6.74 -11.30
N GLU A 432 -11.88 -6.62 -12.46
CA GLU A 432 -12.07 -5.35 -13.18
C GLU A 432 -12.91 -4.34 -12.38
N ILE A 433 -12.58 -3.05 -12.55
CA ILE A 433 -13.43 -1.94 -12.16
C ILE A 433 -14.18 -1.43 -13.39
N THR A 434 -15.51 -1.49 -13.34
CA THR A 434 -16.37 -1.02 -14.42
C THR A 434 -16.91 0.37 -14.11
N PHE A 435 -16.62 1.31 -15.01
CA PHE A 435 -17.10 2.68 -14.89
C PHE A 435 -18.31 2.92 -15.79
N GLY A 436 -19.40 3.37 -15.18
CA GLY A 436 -20.58 3.86 -15.89
C GLY A 436 -20.31 5.20 -16.58
N SER A 437 -21.18 5.56 -17.53
CA SER A 437 -21.04 6.78 -18.34
C SER A 437 -21.06 8.12 -17.58
N SER A 438 -21.40 8.10 -16.29
CA SER A 438 -21.50 9.27 -15.41
C SER A 438 -20.49 9.22 -14.27
N ALA A 439 -19.56 8.25 -14.28
CA ALA A 439 -18.50 8.16 -13.28
C ALA A 439 -17.55 9.35 -13.41
N THR A 440 -17.21 9.96 -12.28
CA THR A 440 -16.29 11.10 -12.18
C THR A 440 -15.35 10.96 -10.97
N LEU A 441 -15.02 9.73 -10.59
CA LEU A 441 -14.13 9.45 -9.47
C LEU A 441 -12.66 9.61 -9.89
N ASN A 442 -11.79 9.90 -8.93
CA ASN A 442 -10.34 9.92 -9.13
C ASN A 442 -9.67 8.74 -8.42
N ILE A 443 -8.66 8.16 -9.06
CA ILE A 443 -7.82 7.09 -8.54
C ILE A 443 -6.46 7.71 -8.21
N SER A 444 -6.02 7.62 -6.96
CA SER A 444 -4.73 8.11 -6.47
C SER A 444 -4.02 7.09 -5.57
N GLY A 445 -4.47 5.84 -5.58
CA GLY A 445 -3.82 4.74 -4.86
C GLY A 445 -4.49 3.39 -5.15
N GLY A 446 -3.87 2.33 -4.62
CA GLY A 446 -4.39 0.96 -4.67
C GLY A 446 -3.65 0.03 -5.63
N PHE A 447 -4.04 -1.25 -5.58
CA PHE A 447 -3.45 -2.35 -6.34
C PHE A 447 -4.49 -3.03 -7.22
N PHE A 448 -4.22 -3.15 -8.52
CA PHE A 448 -5.20 -3.59 -9.51
C PHE A 448 -4.66 -4.73 -10.35
N LYS A 449 -5.35 -5.88 -10.34
CA LYS A 449 -5.01 -7.00 -11.23
C LYS A 449 -5.34 -6.71 -12.71
N VAL A 450 -6.26 -5.80 -12.94
CA VAL A 450 -6.62 -5.29 -14.26
C VAL A 450 -6.48 -3.78 -14.19
N GLU A 451 -5.55 -3.24 -14.96
CA GLU A 451 -5.33 -1.79 -15.07
C GLU A 451 -6.64 -1.05 -15.38
N PRO A 452 -7.08 -0.10 -14.54
CA PRO A 452 -8.21 0.76 -14.81
C PRO A 452 -7.96 1.69 -16.01
N ASP A 453 -9.03 2.33 -16.51
CA ASP A 453 -8.91 3.37 -17.54
C ASP A 453 -8.18 4.60 -16.97
N GLU A 454 -7.02 4.93 -17.54
CA GLU A 454 -6.13 6.04 -17.15
C GLU A 454 -6.86 7.39 -17.03
N LYS A 455 -7.99 7.60 -17.71
CA LYS A 455 -8.75 8.86 -17.58
C LYS A 455 -9.32 9.12 -16.17
N TYR A 456 -9.38 8.08 -15.32
CA TYR A 456 -9.79 8.20 -13.92
C TYR A 456 -8.59 8.29 -12.97
N LEU A 457 -7.36 8.14 -13.48
CA LEU A 457 -6.15 8.33 -12.69
C LEU A 457 -5.98 9.82 -12.39
N ALA A 458 -5.62 10.14 -11.15
CA ALA A 458 -5.34 11.50 -10.74
C ALA A 458 -4.05 12.02 -11.40
N ASP A 459 -3.95 13.34 -11.56
CA ASP A 459 -2.74 13.98 -12.08
C ASP A 459 -1.51 13.63 -11.22
N ASN A 460 -0.36 13.43 -11.86
CA ASN A 460 0.91 13.02 -11.24
C ASN A 460 0.92 11.61 -10.63
N PHE A 461 -0.04 10.75 -10.98
CA PHE A 461 -0.03 9.33 -10.65
C PHE A 461 0.12 8.47 -11.90
N GLU A 462 0.70 7.29 -11.73
CA GLU A 462 0.92 6.30 -12.79
C GLU A 462 0.53 4.90 -12.30
N PHE A 463 -0.05 4.08 -13.18
CA PHE A 463 -0.17 2.64 -12.96
C PHE A 463 1.15 1.95 -13.28
N VAL A 464 1.75 1.25 -12.31
CA VAL A 464 3.07 0.62 -12.44
C VAL A 464 3.01 -0.86 -12.02
N ASP A 465 3.73 -1.72 -12.72
CA ASP A 465 3.92 -3.15 -12.38
C ASP A 465 5.40 -3.37 -12.10
N ASN A 466 5.85 -2.90 -10.94
CA ASN A 466 7.27 -2.90 -10.56
C ASN A 466 7.81 -4.31 -10.32
N ASP A 467 6.94 -5.24 -9.90
CA ASP A 467 7.31 -6.63 -9.62
C ASP A 467 7.17 -7.55 -10.85
N GLY A 468 6.57 -7.07 -11.94
CA GLY A 468 6.33 -7.84 -13.16
C GLY A 468 5.34 -9.00 -12.97
N ASP A 469 4.49 -8.93 -11.95
CA ASP A 469 3.54 -9.98 -11.57
C ASP A 469 2.14 -9.77 -12.18
N GLY A 470 1.94 -8.65 -12.87
CA GLY A 470 0.68 -8.24 -13.48
C GLY A 470 -0.29 -7.59 -12.51
N ILE A 471 0.18 -7.14 -11.34
CA ILE A 471 -0.57 -6.29 -10.41
C ILE A 471 -0.05 -4.86 -10.56
N TYR A 472 -0.95 -3.96 -10.98
CA TYR A 472 -0.66 -2.55 -11.14
C TYR A 472 -0.85 -1.81 -9.82
N GLU A 473 0.22 -1.21 -9.29
CA GLU A 473 0.19 -0.25 -8.19
C GLU A 473 -0.02 1.16 -8.76
N VAL A 474 -0.75 2.01 -8.03
CA VAL A 474 -0.83 3.44 -8.34
C VAL A 474 0.23 4.18 -7.54
N MET A 475 1.17 4.81 -8.25
CA MET A 475 2.32 5.50 -7.65
C MET A 475 2.33 6.98 -8.01
N GLU A 476 2.59 7.85 -7.03
CA GLU A 476 2.73 9.30 -7.20
C GLU A 476 4.15 9.68 -7.70
N GLY A 477 4.26 10.71 -8.54
CA GLY A 477 5.53 11.34 -8.89
C GLY A 477 6.44 10.49 -9.79
N VAL A 478 5.87 9.53 -10.52
CA VAL A 478 6.62 8.73 -11.50
C VAL A 478 7.00 9.64 -12.67
N VAL A 479 8.29 9.74 -12.97
CA VAL A 479 8.81 10.58 -14.06
C VAL A 479 9.23 9.77 -15.28
N ALA A 480 9.58 8.49 -15.10
CA ALA A 480 9.99 7.60 -16.17
C ALA A 480 9.51 6.16 -15.96
N LYS A 481 9.35 5.42 -17.05
CA LYS A 481 9.01 3.99 -17.05
C LYS A 481 9.94 3.17 -17.94
N ILE A 482 10.22 1.94 -17.53
CA ILE A 482 10.81 0.88 -18.38
C ILE A 482 9.79 -0.26 -18.45
N GLY A 483 9.19 -0.45 -19.61
CA GLY A 483 7.99 -1.29 -19.72
C GLY A 483 6.87 -0.74 -18.82
N ASN A 484 6.45 -1.55 -17.85
CA ASN A 484 5.45 -1.17 -16.84
C ASN A 484 6.05 -0.76 -15.49
N VAL A 485 7.37 -0.90 -15.31
CA VAL A 485 8.06 -0.49 -14.07
C VAL A 485 8.19 1.03 -14.08
N GLY A 486 7.81 1.70 -13.00
CA GLY A 486 7.89 3.15 -12.86
C GLY A 486 8.98 3.60 -11.91
N TYR A 487 9.54 4.78 -12.19
CA TYR A 487 10.63 5.40 -11.44
C TYR A 487 10.30 6.86 -11.16
N THR A 488 10.49 7.29 -9.91
CA THR A 488 10.34 8.69 -9.50
C THR A 488 11.60 9.53 -9.75
N GLY A 489 12.73 8.88 -10.04
CA GLY A 489 13.98 9.51 -10.46
C GLY A 489 14.44 9.05 -11.84
N LEU A 490 14.70 9.99 -12.75
CA LEU A 490 15.20 9.65 -14.10
C LEU A 490 16.57 8.95 -14.05
N GLY A 491 17.47 9.40 -13.16
CA GLY A 491 18.79 8.78 -12.99
C GLY A 491 18.71 7.32 -12.53
N GLU A 492 17.72 6.97 -11.72
CA GLU A 492 17.46 5.60 -11.27
C GLU A 492 16.99 4.72 -12.44
N ALA A 493 16.05 5.21 -13.25
CA ALA A 493 15.61 4.52 -14.45
C ALA A 493 16.79 4.20 -15.39
N PHE A 494 17.71 5.15 -15.61
CA PHE A 494 18.91 4.91 -16.42
C PHE A 494 19.89 3.92 -15.79
N ALA A 495 19.95 3.83 -14.45
CA ALA A 495 20.83 2.88 -13.76
C ALA A 495 20.29 1.45 -13.85
N GLU A 496 18.97 1.28 -13.69
CA GLU A 496 18.27 -0.01 -13.74
C GLU A 496 18.03 -0.52 -15.16
N ALA A 497 17.96 0.36 -16.17
CA ALA A 497 17.80 -0.03 -17.58
C ALA A 497 18.85 -1.05 -18.02
N GLU A 498 18.44 -2.13 -18.67
CA GLU A 498 19.33 -3.09 -19.33
C GLU A 498 19.55 -2.73 -20.81
N ASP A 499 20.47 -3.44 -21.48
CA ASP A 499 20.72 -3.21 -22.90
C ASP A 499 19.44 -3.40 -23.73
N GLU A 500 19.21 -2.46 -24.65
CA GLU A 500 18.05 -2.34 -25.54
C GLU A 500 16.74 -1.86 -24.85
N ASP A 501 16.75 -1.58 -23.55
CA ASP A 501 15.57 -1.06 -22.86
C ASP A 501 15.18 0.34 -23.38
N THR A 502 13.87 0.60 -23.34
CA THR A 502 13.32 1.94 -23.60
C THR A 502 12.92 2.57 -22.27
N ILE A 503 13.62 3.65 -21.91
CA ILE A 503 13.28 4.55 -20.81
C ILE A 503 12.34 5.60 -21.38
N ARG A 504 11.08 5.59 -20.96
CA ARG A 504 10.03 6.49 -21.45
C ARG A 504 9.67 7.52 -20.38
N LEU A 505 9.73 8.82 -20.70
CA LEU A 505 9.19 9.85 -19.82
C LEU A 505 7.66 9.78 -19.76
N VAL A 506 7.12 10.06 -18.58
CA VAL A 506 5.67 10.13 -18.33
C VAL A 506 5.26 11.40 -17.58
N SER A 507 6.22 12.26 -17.24
CA SER A 507 5.96 13.54 -16.56
C SER A 507 6.96 14.62 -17.01
N ASP A 508 6.51 15.87 -17.00
CA ASP A 508 7.35 17.07 -17.20
C ASP A 508 8.14 17.45 -15.94
N GLU A 509 7.93 16.73 -14.83
CA GLU A 509 8.66 16.93 -13.56
C GLU A 509 10.06 16.30 -13.58
N ALA A 510 10.49 15.69 -14.69
CA ALA A 510 11.83 15.13 -14.84
C ALA A 510 12.89 16.25 -14.89
N VAL A 511 13.83 16.24 -13.93
CA VAL A 511 14.89 17.25 -13.79
C VAL A 511 16.28 16.61 -13.72
N ILE A 512 17.27 17.25 -14.33
CA ILE A 512 18.70 17.02 -14.09
C ILE A 512 19.36 18.35 -13.70
N ASP A 513 19.88 18.48 -12.49
CA ASP A 513 20.50 19.70 -11.98
C ASP A 513 21.65 19.41 -10.98
N GLY A 514 22.09 20.43 -10.23
CA GLY A 514 23.12 20.27 -9.20
C GLY A 514 22.74 19.35 -8.03
N GLU A 515 21.46 19.10 -7.78
CA GLU A 515 20.97 18.20 -6.73
C GLU A 515 20.89 16.76 -7.21
N THR A 516 20.32 16.52 -8.39
CA THR A 516 20.21 15.17 -8.96
C THR A 516 21.52 14.67 -9.57
N GLY A 517 22.36 15.60 -10.03
CA GLY A 517 23.60 15.31 -10.74
C GLY A 517 23.37 14.76 -12.16
N ARG A 518 24.45 14.75 -12.95
CA ARG A 518 24.43 14.20 -14.32
C ARG A 518 24.15 12.69 -14.35
N ILE A 519 23.59 12.22 -15.46
CA ILE A 519 23.37 10.80 -15.73
C ILE A 519 24.52 10.25 -16.56
N LEU A 520 25.10 9.12 -16.11
CA LEU A 520 26.13 8.40 -16.85
C LEU A 520 25.49 7.25 -17.63
N ILE A 521 25.68 7.24 -18.94
CA ILE A 521 25.06 6.24 -19.82
C ILE A 521 26.17 5.32 -20.32
N GLU A 522 26.20 4.09 -19.78
CA GLU A 522 27.23 3.09 -20.04
C GLU A 522 26.69 1.84 -20.75
N LYS A 523 25.40 1.83 -21.08
CA LYS A 523 24.65 0.74 -21.72
C LYS A 523 24.04 1.21 -23.06
N GLN A 524 23.56 0.28 -23.87
CA GLN A 524 22.77 0.60 -25.06
C GLN A 524 21.31 0.80 -24.66
N VAL A 525 20.79 2.01 -24.75
CA VAL A 525 19.41 2.33 -24.30
C VAL A 525 18.71 3.28 -25.24
N ILE A 526 17.38 3.21 -25.25
CA ILE A 526 16.53 4.17 -25.96
C ILE A 526 15.90 5.09 -24.92
N PHE A 527 16.14 6.40 -25.04
CA PHE A 527 15.45 7.40 -24.24
C PHE A 527 14.34 8.03 -25.08
N ASP A 528 13.10 7.83 -24.63
CA ASP A 528 11.89 8.31 -25.28
C ASP A 528 11.27 9.45 -24.49
N LEU A 529 11.30 10.66 -25.05
CA LEU A 529 10.72 11.84 -24.42
C LEU A 529 9.19 11.77 -24.37
N ASN A 530 8.54 10.98 -25.24
CA ASN A 530 7.10 10.72 -25.21
C ASN A 530 6.23 11.99 -25.01
N GLY A 531 6.60 13.09 -25.68
CA GLY A 531 5.88 14.36 -25.61
C GLY A 531 6.18 15.23 -24.39
N HIS A 532 6.97 14.73 -23.42
CA HIS A 532 7.31 15.39 -22.16
C HIS A 532 8.61 16.20 -22.20
N THR A 533 8.75 17.11 -21.24
CA THR A 533 9.94 17.94 -21.06
C THR A 533 10.87 17.37 -19.98
N LEU A 534 12.13 17.13 -20.34
CA LEU A 534 13.24 16.98 -19.40
C LEU A 534 13.89 18.35 -19.18
N THR A 535 13.86 18.84 -17.95
CA THR A 535 14.52 20.10 -17.58
C THR A 535 15.96 19.85 -17.15
N ILE A 536 16.92 20.58 -17.72
CA ILE A 536 18.32 20.62 -17.29
C ILE A 536 18.54 21.94 -16.55
N GLY A 537 18.65 21.87 -15.23
CA GLY A 537 18.82 23.02 -14.35
C GLY A 537 20.27 23.42 -14.10
N ALA A 538 20.45 24.49 -13.32
CA ALA A 538 21.75 25.02 -12.92
C ALA A 538 22.46 24.14 -11.88
N GLY A 539 23.75 24.44 -11.63
CA GLY A 539 24.54 23.81 -10.57
C GLY A 539 25.24 22.50 -10.96
N LEU A 540 25.17 22.08 -12.21
CA LEU A 540 25.91 20.93 -12.77
C LEU A 540 27.37 21.26 -13.06
N GLY A 541 27.67 22.53 -13.34
CA GLY A 541 28.97 23.05 -13.70
C GLY A 541 29.45 22.57 -15.08
N ASN A 542 30.77 22.48 -15.26
CA ASN A 542 31.38 22.09 -16.53
C ASN A 542 31.16 20.59 -16.82
N THR A 543 30.05 20.27 -17.48
CA THR A 543 29.68 18.87 -17.71
C THR A 543 28.71 18.66 -18.85
N VAL A 544 28.38 17.39 -19.08
CA VAL A 544 27.28 16.97 -19.95
C VAL A 544 26.23 16.31 -19.05
N ALA A 545 24.97 16.75 -19.14
CA ALA A 545 23.88 16.26 -18.30
C ALA A 545 23.51 14.80 -18.62
N LEU A 546 23.26 14.48 -19.89
CA LEU A 546 23.14 13.11 -20.40
C LEU A 546 24.50 12.67 -20.99
N ASN A 547 25.32 12.03 -20.15
CA ASN A 547 26.73 11.80 -20.40
C ASN A 547 27.00 10.38 -20.92
N VAL A 548 27.11 10.20 -22.23
CA VAL A 548 27.37 8.89 -22.84
C VAL A 548 28.84 8.52 -22.73
N ARG A 549 29.12 7.36 -22.13
CA ARG A 549 30.47 6.83 -21.85
C ARG A 549 30.90 5.79 -22.89
N ALA A 550 32.10 5.22 -22.73
CA ALA A 550 32.77 4.41 -23.76
C ALA A 550 31.94 3.23 -24.30
N ASN A 551 31.10 2.62 -23.46
CA ASN A 551 30.21 1.52 -23.84
C ASN A 551 28.76 1.97 -24.07
N GLY A 552 28.44 3.23 -23.82
CA GLY A 552 27.10 3.76 -23.97
C GLY A 552 26.72 3.96 -25.43
N ASP A 553 25.48 3.62 -25.74
CA ASP A 553 24.84 3.81 -27.05
C ASP A 553 23.42 4.34 -26.82
N LEU A 554 23.30 5.67 -26.79
CA LEU A 554 22.04 6.35 -26.51
C LEU A 554 21.28 6.61 -27.82
N THR A 555 20.05 6.13 -27.92
CA THR A 555 19.11 6.55 -28.95
C THR A 555 18.07 7.48 -28.33
N LEU A 556 18.04 8.75 -28.74
CA LEU A 556 17.02 9.72 -28.36
C LEU A 556 15.88 9.74 -29.38
N LYS A 557 14.65 9.63 -28.89
CA LYS A 557 13.44 9.79 -29.69
C LYS A 557 12.33 10.47 -28.89
N ASP A 558 11.28 10.82 -29.60
CA ASP A 558 9.99 11.17 -29.06
C ASP A 558 8.91 10.42 -29.85
N SER A 559 8.20 9.54 -29.16
CA SER A 559 7.13 8.71 -29.73
C SER A 559 5.73 9.35 -29.69
N SER A 560 5.58 10.54 -29.09
CA SER A 560 4.29 11.24 -29.06
C SER A 560 3.80 11.62 -30.46
N GLU A 561 2.47 11.67 -30.64
CA GLU A 561 1.85 11.95 -31.95
C GLU A 561 2.34 13.27 -32.57
N ASN A 562 2.53 14.29 -31.73
CA ASN A 562 2.94 15.64 -32.16
C ASN A 562 4.44 15.90 -32.02
N GLN A 563 5.21 14.94 -31.52
CA GLN A 563 6.65 15.06 -31.26
C GLN A 563 7.03 16.33 -30.45
N THR A 564 6.32 16.60 -29.34
CA THR A 564 6.51 17.79 -28.50
C THR A 564 7.55 17.64 -27.39
N GLY A 565 8.09 16.45 -27.21
CA GLY A 565 9.07 16.10 -26.21
C GLY A 565 10.35 16.91 -26.37
N THR A 566 10.83 17.44 -25.24
CA THR A 566 11.88 18.47 -25.22
C THR A 566 12.91 18.15 -24.14
N ILE A 567 14.19 18.35 -24.44
CA ILE A 567 15.25 18.50 -23.45
C ILE A 567 15.55 19.99 -23.37
N ASP A 568 15.13 20.61 -22.28
CA ASP A 568 15.23 22.05 -22.07
C ASP A 568 16.39 22.38 -21.14
N ALA A 569 17.45 22.99 -21.67
CA ALA A 569 18.62 23.42 -20.92
C ALA A 569 18.80 24.95 -20.95
N THR A 570 17.71 25.72 -21.03
CA THR A 570 17.79 27.20 -20.93
C THR A 570 18.28 27.69 -19.57
N GLU A 571 18.00 26.92 -18.50
CA GLU A 571 18.40 27.25 -17.13
C GLU A 571 19.72 26.56 -16.71
N ALA A 572 20.36 25.83 -17.62
CA ALA A 572 21.62 25.17 -17.33
C ALA A 572 22.77 26.18 -17.16
N ASP A 573 23.85 25.76 -16.51
CA ASP A 573 25.03 26.62 -16.34
C ASP A 573 25.60 27.02 -17.71
N LYS A 574 25.85 28.31 -17.92
CA LYS A 574 26.20 28.88 -19.23
C LYS A 574 27.54 29.61 -19.29
N ASP A 575 28.29 29.60 -18.19
CA ASP A 575 29.57 30.29 -18.12
C ASP A 575 30.64 29.52 -18.89
N VAL A 576 31.54 30.23 -19.58
CA VAL A 576 32.59 29.68 -20.47
C VAL A 576 33.47 28.57 -19.86
N ASN A 577 33.55 28.46 -18.54
CA ASN A 577 34.31 27.41 -17.86
C ASN A 577 33.47 26.48 -16.98
N GLU A 578 32.17 26.74 -16.87
CA GLU A 578 31.20 26.02 -16.03
C GLU A 578 29.96 25.62 -16.84
N GLY A 579 30.04 25.68 -18.17
CA GLY A 579 28.94 25.41 -19.09
C GLY A 579 28.47 23.96 -19.05
N THR A 580 27.17 23.77 -19.08
CA THR A 580 26.53 22.46 -19.20
C THR A 580 26.01 22.25 -20.62
N VAL A 581 26.37 21.12 -21.21
CA VAL A 581 25.76 20.62 -22.45
C VAL A 581 24.65 19.63 -22.08
N PRO A 582 23.44 19.69 -22.69
CA PRO A 582 22.36 18.78 -22.34
C PRO A 582 22.69 17.32 -22.71
N VAL A 583 23.21 17.06 -23.91
CA VAL A 583 23.51 15.68 -24.37
C VAL A 583 24.88 15.59 -25.02
N GLY A 584 25.63 14.54 -24.73
CA GLY A 584 26.95 14.41 -25.34
C GLY A 584 27.68 13.09 -25.09
N THR A 585 28.63 12.81 -25.99
CA THR A 585 29.45 11.61 -25.99
C THR A 585 30.85 11.94 -25.47
N MET A 586 31.25 11.32 -24.37
CA MET A 586 32.38 11.81 -23.55
C MET A 586 33.57 10.86 -23.44
N GLN A 587 33.55 9.73 -24.13
CA GLN A 587 34.66 8.77 -24.15
C GLN A 587 34.68 8.00 -25.47
N ALA A 588 35.88 7.69 -25.98
CA ALA A 588 36.03 6.92 -27.21
C ALA A 588 35.21 5.62 -27.18
N GLY A 589 34.44 5.37 -28.24
CA GLY A 589 33.46 4.28 -28.32
C GLY A 589 32.01 4.69 -28.05
N ALA A 590 31.77 5.79 -27.32
CA ALA A 590 30.43 6.30 -27.03
C ALA A 590 29.66 6.67 -28.30
N LYS A 591 28.36 6.36 -28.32
CA LYS A 591 27.46 6.65 -29.45
C LYS A 591 26.20 7.38 -29.02
N LEU A 592 25.79 8.34 -29.84
CA LEU A 592 24.52 9.02 -29.74
C LEU A 592 23.81 8.98 -31.10
N THR A 593 22.54 8.58 -31.09
CA THR A 593 21.65 8.68 -32.24
C THR A 593 20.45 9.53 -31.85
N VAL A 594 20.17 10.61 -32.59
CA VAL A 594 18.99 11.46 -32.38
C VAL A 594 18.03 11.27 -33.53
N LEU A 595 16.85 10.72 -33.23
CA LEU A 595 15.80 10.42 -34.21
C LEU A 595 14.72 11.52 -34.25
N SER A 596 14.31 12.02 -33.08
CA SER A 596 13.28 13.06 -32.93
C SER A 596 13.37 13.74 -31.56
N GLY A 597 12.45 14.67 -31.29
CA GLY A 597 12.45 15.51 -30.10
C GLY A 597 13.14 16.86 -30.30
N THR A 598 13.02 17.74 -29.31
CA THR A 598 13.64 19.07 -29.31
C THR A 598 14.74 19.15 -28.25
N ILE A 599 15.88 19.77 -28.56
CA ILE A 599 16.93 20.08 -27.58
C ILE A 599 17.19 21.58 -27.62
N ILE A 600 17.03 22.24 -26.48
CA ILE A 600 17.14 23.70 -26.34
C ILE A 600 18.29 24.04 -25.40
N VAL A 601 19.10 25.04 -25.77
CA VAL A 601 20.09 25.68 -24.91
C VAL A 601 20.00 27.20 -25.05
N ASP A 602 20.44 27.94 -24.04
CA ASP A 602 20.61 29.40 -24.10
C ASP A 602 22.02 29.81 -23.64
N THR A 603 23.00 29.58 -24.51
CA THR A 603 24.41 29.78 -24.20
C THR A 603 25.25 30.13 -25.43
N ASP A 604 26.14 31.10 -25.27
CA ASP A 604 27.12 31.48 -26.29
C ASP A 604 28.46 30.73 -26.16
N SER A 605 28.59 29.83 -25.19
CA SER A 605 29.81 29.03 -24.98
C SER A 605 29.64 27.54 -25.25
N GLU A 606 28.42 27.02 -25.16
CA GLU A 606 28.13 25.60 -25.37
C GLU A 606 27.15 25.37 -26.54
N SER A 607 26.63 24.15 -26.65
CA SER A 607 25.78 23.70 -27.75
C SER A 607 24.74 22.67 -27.28
N CYS A 608 23.76 22.35 -28.12
CA CYS A 608 22.76 21.32 -27.80
C CYS A 608 23.40 19.91 -27.70
N VAL A 609 24.41 19.63 -28.53
CA VAL A 609 25.07 18.32 -28.56
C VAL A 609 26.59 18.47 -28.66
N PHE A 610 27.32 17.76 -27.80
CA PHE A 610 28.79 17.75 -27.80
C PHE A 610 29.38 16.32 -27.96
N GLY A 611 30.45 16.17 -28.74
CA GLY A 611 31.16 14.90 -28.89
C GLY A 611 32.68 14.97 -28.71
N MET A 612 33.25 14.12 -27.86
CA MET A 612 34.70 13.99 -27.69
C MET A 612 35.37 13.20 -28.83
N ALA A 613 36.70 13.32 -28.94
CA ALA A 613 37.48 12.55 -29.90
C ALA A 613 37.26 11.03 -29.75
N GLY A 614 36.99 10.34 -30.87
CA GLY A 614 36.78 8.89 -30.92
C GLY A 614 35.35 8.42 -30.61
N THR A 615 34.39 9.33 -30.55
CA THR A 615 32.95 9.05 -30.37
C THR A 615 32.20 9.02 -31.70
N THR A 616 30.90 8.72 -31.68
CA THR A 616 30.01 8.83 -32.85
C THR A 616 28.70 9.50 -32.47
N ILE A 617 28.27 10.48 -33.26
CA ILE A 617 26.97 11.15 -33.17
C ILE A 617 26.29 11.04 -34.54
N SER A 618 25.08 10.49 -34.57
CA SER A 618 24.19 10.44 -35.73
C SER A 618 22.96 11.28 -35.46
N ILE A 619 22.75 12.35 -36.23
CA ILE A 619 21.53 13.17 -36.16
C ILE A 619 20.69 12.86 -37.39
N GLU A 620 19.63 12.11 -37.20
CA GLU A 620 18.71 11.65 -38.25
C GLU A 620 17.41 12.47 -38.25
N GLY A 621 17.12 13.17 -37.16
CA GLY A 621 15.99 14.07 -37.02
C GLY A 621 16.09 14.93 -35.76
N GLY A 622 14.95 15.48 -35.32
CA GLY A 622 14.84 16.37 -34.17
C GLY A 622 15.06 17.85 -34.47
N THR A 623 14.86 18.68 -33.45
CA THR A 623 15.01 20.13 -33.51
C THR A 623 16.05 20.60 -32.49
N PHE A 624 17.02 21.39 -32.92
CA PHE A 624 18.12 21.87 -32.09
C PHE A 624 18.12 23.39 -32.09
N ILE A 625 17.95 23.98 -30.90
CA ILE A 625 17.77 25.42 -30.74
C ILE A 625 18.82 25.94 -29.78
N ASN A 626 19.64 26.87 -30.24
CA ASN A 626 20.44 27.72 -29.37
C ASN A 626 19.87 29.13 -29.39
N LEU A 627 19.29 29.55 -28.26
CA LEU A 627 18.60 30.82 -28.09
C LEU A 627 19.53 32.01 -27.84
N ALA A 628 20.84 31.76 -27.66
CA ALA A 628 21.77 32.83 -27.34
C ALA A 628 21.82 33.87 -28.47
N ASP A 629 21.66 35.14 -28.10
CA ASP A 629 21.67 36.29 -29.00
C ASP A 629 23.07 36.93 -29.13
N THR A 630 24.03 36.48 -28.31
CA THR A 630 25.42 36.90 -28.34
C THR A 630 26.26 36.00 -29.25
N PRO A 631 27.33 36.54 -29.88
CA PRO A 631 28.21 35.73 -30.69
C PRO A 631 28.95 34.67 -29.89
N TYR A 632 29.12 33.48 -30.47
CA TYR A 632 29.83 32.35 -29.86
C TYR A 632 31.24 32.73 -29.35
N VAL A 633 31.55 32.42 -28.09
CA VAL A 633 32.71 33.00 -27.38
C VAL A 633 34.07 32.51 -27.90
N HIS A 634 34.16 31.28 -28.42
CA HIS A 634 35.44 30.66 -28.79
C HIS A 634 35.85 30.89 -30.25
N GLY A 635 34.96 31.41 -31.10
CA GLY A 635 35.24 31.58 -32.54
C GLY A 635 34.48 32.72 -33.22
N GLY A 636 33.57 33.41 -32.52
CA GLY A 636 32.64 34.38 -33.10
C GLY A 636 31.57 33.72 -33.97
N GLY A 637 30.64 34.53 -34.49
CA GLY A 637 29.49 34.08 -35.29
C GLY A 637 28.33 33.59 -34.44
N THR A 638 27.28 33.06 -35.08
CA THR A 638 26.09 32.54 -34.38
C THR A 638 26.46 31.38 -33.45
N PRO A 639 25.83 31.26 -32.26
CA PRO A 639 26.00 30.16 -31.32
C PRO A 639 25.78 28.77 -31.91
N LEU A 640 26.48 27.78 -31.35
CA LEU A 640 26.51 26.41 -31.85
C LEU A 640 25.24 25.64 -31.45
N THR A 641 24.71 24.84 -32.37
CA THR A 641 23.72 23.80 -32.05
C THR A 641 24.38 22.44 -31.88
N VAL A 642 25.52 22.21 -32.56
CA VAL A 642 26.33 21.00 -32.47
C VAL A 642 27.81 21.37 -32.31
N ASN A 643 28.56 20.62 -31.51
CA ASN A 643 29.97 20.85 -31.24
C ASN A 643 30.75 19.52 -31.12
N ILE A 644 32.03 19.50 -31.49
CA ILE A 644 32.92 18.35 -31.27
C ILE A 644 34.29 18.80 -30.76
N ASP A 645 35.00 17.92 -30.05
CA ASP A 645 36.32 18.23 -29.49
C ASP A 645 37.34 18.52 -30.60
N LYS A 646 38.11 19.61 -30.47
CA LYS A 646 39.21 20.02 -31.36
C LYS A 646 40.29 18.98 -31.64
N ASN A 647 40.37 17.94 -30.82
CA ASN A 647 41.31 16.83 -31.02
C ASN A 647 40.69 15.65 -31.80
N ALA A 648 39.42 15.74 -32.19
CA ALA A 648 38.78 14.84 -33.13
C ALA A 648 39.55 14.87 -34.47
N SER A 649 40.21 13.77 -34.84
CA SER A 649 40.89 13.68 -36.14
C SER A 649 39.89 13.36 -37.26
N ASP A 650 40.05 13.99 -38.43
CA ASP A 650 39.21 13.83 -39.64
C ASP A 650 39.01 12.37 -40.17
N ALA A 651 39.70 11.37 -39.61
CA ALA A 651 39.77 10.01 -40.15
C ALA A 651 38.70 9.04 -39.63
N SER A 652 37.83 9.45 -38.71
CA SER A 652 36.63 8.73 -38.28
C SER A 652 35.47 9.72 -38.24
N ALA A 653 34.39 9.49 -38.99
CA ALA A 653 33.22 10.37 -38.91
C ALA A 653 32.66 10.35 -37.49
N ILE A 654 32.86 11.46 -36.75
CA ILE A 654 32.46 11.62 -35.34
C ILE A 654 31.07 12.24 -35.23
N LEU A 655 30.63 13.01 -36.23
CA LEU A 655 29.30 13.59 -36.33
C LEU A 655 28.80 13.48 -37.77
N GLN A 656 27.60 12.92 -37.96
CA GLN A 656 26.88 12.92 -39.24
C GLN A 656 25.48 13.47 -39.03
N VAL A 657 25.06 14.37 -39.92
CA VAL A 657 23.72 14.96 -39.89
C VAL A 657 23.01 14.62 -41.19
N THR A 658 22.05 13.70 -41.10
CA THR A 658 21.22 13.22 -42.21
C THR A 658 19.77 13.74 -42.14
N GLY A 659 19.39 14.37 -41.03
CA GLY A 659 18.11 15.05 -40.89
C GLY A 659 18.10 16.07 -39.75
N GLY A 660 16.91 16.64 -39.48
CA GLY A 660 16.68 17.56 -38.39
C GLY A 660 16.60 19.04 -38.78
N THR A 661 16.22 19.86 -37.79
CA THR A 661 16.07 21.32 -37.90
C THR A 661 16.95 22.03 -36.89
N PHE A 662 17.65 23.08 -37.31
CA PHE A 662 18.64 23.78 -36.50
C PHE A 662 18.36 25.28 -36.51
N ILE A 663 18.22 25.86 -35.32
CA ILE A 663 18.10 27.30 -35.09
C ILE A 663 19.33 27.72 -34.30
N GLY A 664 20.23 28.46 -34.95
CA GLY A 664 21.58 28.74 -34.47
C GLY A 664 22.58 28.70 -35.62
N ARG A 665 23.79 28.18 -35.38
CA ARG A 665 24.79 28.04 -36.44
C ARG A 665 24.34 27.02 -37.49
N ASN A 666 24.61 27.34 -38.76
CA ASN A 666 24.46 26.41 -39.87
C ASN A 666 25.27 25.12 -39.59
N PRO A 667 24.63 23.93 -39.50
CA PRO A 667 25.33 22.69 -39.17
C PRO A 667 26.37 22.27 -40.23
N ALA A 668 26.26 22.74 -41.48
CA ALA A 668 27.26 22.48 -42.52
C ALA A 668 28.54 23.32 -42.38
N LEU A 669 28.47 24.45 -41.66
CA LEU A 669 29.65 25.27 -41.36
C LEU A 669 30.49 24.71 -40.21
N GLY A 670 30.00 23.65 -39.57
CA GLY A 670 30.69 22.92 -38.54
C GLY A 670 30.62 23.57 -37.15
N ASP A 671 31.54 23.13 -36.31
CA ASP A 671 31.74 23.56 -34.93
C ASP A 671 32.79 24.69 -34.83
N ASP A 672 33.53 24.77 -33.72
CA ASP A 672 34.66 25.69 -33.54
C ASP A 672 36.05 25.06 -33.78
N SER A 673 36.07 23.80 -34.22
CA SER A 673 37.21 22.90 -34.06
C SER A 673 37.72 22.29 -35.39
N VAL A 674 36.92 22.24 -36.45
CA VAL A 674 37.28 21.63 -37.76
C VAL A 674 37.19 22.68 -38.89
N LYS A 675 38.20 23.04 -39.70
CA LYS A 675 39.12 22.30 -40.59
C LYS A 675 38.46 21.34 -41.61
N THR A 676 37.58 21.88 -42.45
CA THR A 676 37.30 21.42 -43.84
C THR A 676 36.37 20.21 -44.09
N GLY A 677 35.72 19.61 -43.09
CA GLY A 677 34.71 18.55 -43.30
C GLY A 677 33.27 19.07 -43.24
N ASN A 678 32.43 18.77 -44.24
CA ASN A 678 30.99 19.01 -44.19
C ASN A 678 30.32 17.89 -43.36
N PHE A 679 29.64 18.22 -42.25
CA PHE A 679 28.88 17.24 -41.45
C PHE A 679 27.63 16.72 -42.16
N ILE A 680 27.22 17.42 -43.23
CA ILE A 680 26.12 17.03 -44.10
C ILE A 680 26.67 16.15 -45.23
N PRO A 681 26.29 14.86 -45.33
CA PRO A 681 26.72 14.02 -46.44
C PRO A 681 26.05 14.42 -47.75
N ASP A 682 26.66 14.07 -48.89
CA ASP A 682 26.13 14.36 -50.24
C ASP A 682 24.77 13.68 -50.54
N THR A 683 24.34 12.75 -49.68
CA THR A 683 23.06 12.03 -49.80
C THR A 683 21.85 12.83 -49.34
N VAL A 684 22.06 13.98 -48.69
CA VAL A 684 21.01 14.86 -48.18
C VAL A 684 21.28 16.29 -48.62
N LYS A 685 20.31 17.19 -48.42
CA LYS A 685 20.47 18.62 -48.73
C LYS A 685 20.09 19.50 -47.54
N LEU A 686 20.74 20.65 -47.46
CA LEU A 686 20.48 21.67 -46.45
C LEU A 686 19.68 22.83 -47.06
N THR A 687 18.55 23.17 -46.45
CA THR A 687 17.74 24.34 -46.81
C THR A 687 17.81 25.41 -45.72
N LEU A 688 17.76 26.68 -46.12
CA LEU A 688 17.69 27.83 -45.21
C LEU A 688 16.34 28.54 -45.39
N THR A 689 15.62 28.72 -44.30
CA THR A 689 14.43 29.57 -44.20
C THR A 689 14.59 30.56 -43.04
N TYR A 690 13.60 31.41 -42.83
CA TYR A 690 13.57 32.35 -41.71
C TYR A 690 12.25 32.19 -40.96
N ASN A 691 12.30 32.08 -39.63
CA ASN A 691 11.10 32.05 -38.81
C ASN A 691 10.47 33.45 -38.67
N GLU A 692 9.35 33.56 -37.95
CA GLU A 692 8.63 34.82 -37.77
C GLU A 692 9.46 35.89 -37.02
N GLN A 693 10.43 35.44 -36.23
CA GLN A 693 11.39 36.27 -35.49
C GLN A 693 12.56 36.73 -36.37
N GLY A 694 12.66 36.23 -37.61
CA GLY A 694 13.73 36.55 -38.55
C GLY A 694 15.03 35.76 -38.30
N GLU A 695 14.98 34.71 -37.50
CA GLU A 695 16.10 33.83 -37.22
C GLU A 695 16.29 32.83 -38.36
N ALA A 696 17.54 32.49 -38.65
CA ALA A 696 17.88 31.50 -39.66
C ALA A 696 17.49 30.10 -39.17
N VAL A 697 16.67 29.41 -39.95
CA VAL A 697 16.27 28.01 -39.69
C VAL A 697 16.88 27.14 -40.78
N TYR A 698 17.76 26.23 -40.38
CA TYR A 698 18.41 25.28 -41.28
C TYR A 698 17.75 23.92 -41.15
N THR A 699 17.28 23.34 -42.25
CA THR A 699 16.65 22.01 -42.25
C THR A 699 17.41 21.08 -43.17
N VAL A 700 17.70 19.88 -42.68
CA VAL A 700 18.32 18.81 -43.47
C VAL A 700 17.23 17.87 -43.95
N LEU A 701 17.14 17.71 -45.27
CA LEU A 701 16.12 16.92 -45.95
C LEU A 701 16.78 15.89 -46.85
N ASP A 702 16.05 14.82 -47.16
CA ASP A 702 16.42 13.91 -48.24
C ASP A 702 16.74 14.68 -49.53
N ALA A 703 17.78 14.25 -50.26
CA ALA A 703 18.23 14.94 -51.46
C ALA A 703 17.12 15.15 -52.51
N ASP A 704 16.15 14.24 -52.56
CA ASP A 704 15.05 14.23 -53.52
C ASP A 704 13.75 14.88 -53.01
N ALA A 705 13.67 15.36 -51.76
CA ALA A 705 12.45 15.98 -51.22
C ALA A 705 12.10 17.29 -51.96
N GLU A 706 10.84 17.58 -52.28
CA GLU A 706 10.46 18.92 -52.80
C GLU A 706 10.52 19.96 -51.66
N VAL A 707 11.09 21.14 -51.93
CA VAL A 707 11.31 22.22 -50.94
C VAL A 707 10.08 23.11 -50.82
#